data_AF-A0A9D7DNY2-F1
#
_entry.id   AF-A0A9D7DNY2-F1
#
_cell.length_a   1.000
_cell.length_b   1.000
_cell.length_c   1.000
_cell.angle_alpha   90.00
_cell.angle_beta   90.00
_cell.angle_gamma   90.00
#
_symmetry.space_group_name_H-M   'P 1'
#
loop_
_entity.id
_entity.type
_entity.pdbx_description
1 polymer ?
#
loop_
_entity_poly.entity_id
_entity_poly.type
_entity_poly.pdbx_seq_one_letter_code
_entity_poly.pdbx_strand_id
1 'polypeptide(L)'
;MKRPIRKRRIGLFAWLLGVLVPLAGLTAFLTFSKPVNLIGPWPLGIGTTEVEFYARWLDLRDDGAAPAKAERYLFSSAVGQCPMDDRSANGSLHWFEADGFGDSVRVRRSSTMPGAIIVGFRGEEIFRGQREILLAPAKVGSIRAKYLQLLAEELGLMTPEVSFVRVIACGIDQGIHMKMERLSTGSLERNGLMDASLFRLGHDPDRPEHLHPMFEEDTLAPPMPHATLQHAYAEVQRGDASALSYLVDADAAVALLLMEWIAHGDAPFRQEHLFAYDHSKGRAIPVYHQELVTPTIVGDGPVLLDFLTVLLRNGAVREKLSERRTQLLEERWRMKERFAAMDRAWLPILAEGGSLAFAQATALRIQEELLGERLDKEDPLAMLDVPVVRPEAGASTTVSTAAPHYWPSADDPRTLERIAQRTKARASGDTLTFPRGRFKIEEDLTIPYGYVVVLEQGARFEIAPGRSVIVQGPLVVRGTARNPVFVRPLDEGKPFGTFAVLGDGTTRCVVSGLQLSGGSGARVNGVHFSGAFAVHYAAATILTDCVFSSSHGDDLVNIKDGSVELRDLVFEDGSVDLLDLDRCTGSIAGCIFRNGRKDATGDGLEVSGARILVSHSTFTNMANDGISLGEASQLLVRGSRFEHNRTAIAAKDLSIAFVEGNTFLDNGIVFSAYRMKPIYGGAQVMRYANEYVGNGKEQEVDALSAIMPQEQLEAKVLKAFGAE
;
A
#
# COMPACT_ATOMS: atom_id res chain seq x y z
N MET A 1 69.65 -24.15 -52.89
CA MET A 1 70.06 -24.17 -51.46
C MET A 1 69.02 -23.43 -50.63
N LYS A 2 68.35 -24.09 -49.67
CA LYS A 2 67.56 -23.40 -48.63
C LYS A 2 68.53 -22.99 -47.50
N ARG A 3 68.60 -21.70 -47.13
CA ARG A 3 69.37 -21.26 -45.94
C ARG A 3 68.65 -21.77 -44.68
N PRO A 4 69.36 -22.34 -43.69
CA PRO A 4 68.74 -22.79 -42.46
C PRO A 4 68.32 -21.57 -41.62
N ILE A 5 67.04 -21.50 -41.24
CA ILE A 5 66.56 -20.49 -40.29
C ILE A 5 67.11 -20.87 -38.91
N ARG A 6 68.23 -20.24 -38.53
CA ARG A 6 68.77 -20.31 -37.16
C ARG A 6 67.74 -19.67 -36.23
N LYS A 7 66.96 -20.48 -35.51
CA LYS A 7 66.17 -20.02 -34.36
C LYS A 7 67.15 -19.44 -33.32
N ARG A 8 67.32 -18.12 -33.30
CA ARG A 8 68.01 -17.41 -32.21
C ARG A 8 67.25 -17.72 -30.93
N ARG A 9 67.88 -18.43 -29.99
CA ARG A 9 67.37 -18.53 -28.62
C ARG A 9 67.48 -17.13 -28.01
N ILE A 10 66.34 -16.53 -27.68
CA ILE A 10 66.28 -15.24 -26.98
C ILE A 10 66.89 -15.48 -25.59
N GLY A 11 67.95 -14.76 -25.25
CA GLY A 11 68.60 -14.89 -23.95
C GLY A 11 67.71 -14.35 -22.83
N LEU A 12 67.84 -14.91 -21.62
CA LEU A 12 67.03 -14.55 -20.44
C LEU A 12 67.03 -13.02 -20.18
N PHE A 13 68.17 -12.36 -20.39
CA PHE A 13 68.31 -10.91 -20.21
C PHE A 13 67.48 -10.10 -21.22
N ALA A 14 67.35 -10.56 -22.47
CA ALA A 14 66.53 -9.89 -23.48
C ALA A 14 65.03 -10.11 -23.21
N TRP A 15 64.65 -11.27 -22.65
CA TRP A 15 63.30 -11.49 -22.12
C TRP A 15 62.99 -10.56 -20.93
N LEU A 16 63.90 -10.47 -19.95
CA LEU A 16 63.78 -9.57 -18.81
C LEU A 16 63.63 -8.10 -19.25
N LEU A 17 64.48 -7.62 -20.16
CA LEU A 17 64.39 -6.25 -20.68
C LEU A 17 63.07 -5.99 -21.42
N GLY A 18 62.61 -6.99 -22.19
CA GLY A 18 61.34 -6.94 -22.94
C GLY A 18 60.09 -6.92 -22.06
N VAL A 19 60.19 -7.29 -20.77
CA VAL A 19 59.09 -7.18 -19.79
C VAL A 19 59.27 -5.94 -18.91
N LEU A 20 60.48 -5.69 -18.41
CA LEU A 20 60.76 -4.59 -17.46
C LEU A 20 60.60 -3.20 -18.07
N VAL A 21 60.98 -2.99 -19.33
CA VAL A 21 60.88 -1.66 -19.96
C VAL A 21 59.40 -1.26 -20.20
N PRO A 22 58.52 -2.11 -20.76
CA PRO A 22 57.09 -1.82 -20.82
C PRO A 22 56.46 -1.63 -19.44
N LEU A 23 56.84 -2.46 -18.46
CA LEU A 23 56.29 -2.38 -17.09
C LEU A 23 56.65 -1.05 -16.41
N ALA A 24 57.91 -0.63 -16.50
CA ALA A 24 58.37 0.65 -15.96
C ALA A 24 57.72 1.84 -16.70
N GLY A 25 57.55 1.76 -18.02
CA GLY A 25 56.83 2.75 -18.81
C GLY A 25 55.36 2.89 -18.38
N LEU A 26 54.67 1.76 -18.18
CA LEU A 26 53.29 1.72 -17.71
C LEU A 26 53.15 2.26 -16.28
N THR A 27 54.09 1.93 -15.39
CA THR A 27 54.17 2.42 -14.00
C THR A 27 54.32 3.95 -13.97
N ALA A 28 55.29 4.49 -14.71
CA ALA A 28 55.49 5.93 -14.81
C ALA A 28 54.26 6.62 -15.42
N PHE A 29 53.68 6.04 -16.47
CA PHE A 29 52.49 6.57 -17.12
C PHE A 29 51.29 6.65 -16.17
N LEU A 30 50.99 5.59 -15.40
CA LEU A 30 49.85 5.55 -14.47
C LEU A 30 50.05 6.49 -13.27
N THR A 31 51.28 6.56 -12.74
CA THR A 31 51.63 7.41 -11.58
C THR A 31 51.57 8.91 -11.93
N PHE A 32 52.14 9.32 -13.08
CA PHE A 32 52.25 10.74 -13.47
C PHE A 32 51.07 11.29 -14.27
N SER A 33 50.22 10.42 -14.84
CA SER A 33 48.99 10.87 -15.51
C SER A 33 47.95 11.32 -14.48
N LYS A 34 47.23 12.41 -14.77
CA LYS A 34 46.09 12.85 -13.94
C LYS A 34 45.06 11.71 -13.88
N PRO A 35 44.56 11.30 -12.70
CA PRO A 35 43.66 10.15 -12.59
C PRO A 35 42.40 10.25 -13.47
N VAL A 36 41.84 11.47 -13.62
CA VAL A 36 40.69 11.73 -14.51
C VAL A 36 40.95 11.38 -15.97
N ASN A 37 42.19 11.49 -16.46
CA ASN A 37 42.57 11.12 -17.83
C ASN A 37 42.74 9.60 -18.01
N LEU A 38 42.76 8.82 -16.92
CA LEU A 38 42.86 7.37 -16.96
C LEU A 38 41.49 6.69 -17.02
N ILE A 39 40.41 7.44 -16.76
CA ILE A 39 39.04 6.92 -16.62
C ILE A 39 38.24 7.25 -17.88
N GLY A 40 37.86 6.21 -18.62
CA GLY A 40 37.05 6.34 -19.84
C GLY A 40 37.26 5.14 -20.78
N PRO A 41 36.63 5.15 -21.97
CA PRO A 41 36.92 4.16 -23.01
C PRO A 41 38.33 4.36 -23.58
N TRP A 42 39.16 3.33 -23.55
CA TRP A 42 40.50 3.37 -24.12
C TRP A 42 40.54 2.80 -25.56
N PRO A 43 41.50 3.24 -26.41
CA PRO A 43 41.70 2.64 -27.72
C PRO A 43 41.95 1.13 -27.65
N LEU A 44 41.73 0.43 -28.77
CA LEU A 44 42.00 -1.01 -28.93
C LEU A 44 41.17 -1.94 -28.03
N GLY A 45 40.09 -1.44 -27.42
CA GLY A 45 39.16 -2.26 -26.62
C GLY A 45 39.59 -2.45 -25.16
N ILE A 46 40.60 -1.72 -24.69
CA ILE A 46 41.03 -1.72 -23.29
C ILE A 46 39.88 -1.16 -22.42
N GLY A 47 39.45 -1.92 -21.43
CA GLY A 47 38.37 -1.54 -20.52
C GLY A 47 38.84 -0.71 -19.32
N THR A 48 37.96 0.08 -18.71
CA THR A 48 38.27 0.79 -17.45
C THR A 48 38.70 -0.16 -16.33
N THR A 49 38.08 -1.34 -16.26
CA THR A 49 38.42 -2.42 -15.32
C THR A 49 39.83 -2.98 -15.51
N GLU A 50 40.36 -2.94 -16.74
CA GLU A 50 41.73 -3.36 -17.04
C GLU A 50 42.74 -2.28 -16.61
N VAL A 51 42.41 -1.00 -16.85
CA VAL A 51 43.22 0.13 -16.37
C VAL A 51 43.24 0.19 -14.84
N GLU A 52 42.11 -0.01 -14.17
CA GLU A 52 42.00 -0.16 -12.71
C GLU A 52 42.89 -1.30 -12.17
N PHE A 53 42.88 -2.46 -12.85
CA PHE A 53 43.67 -3.63 -12.46
C PHE A 53 45.18 -3.33 -12.49
N TYR A 54 45.67 -2.67 -13.53
CA TYR A 54 47.07 -2.26 -13.63
C TYR A 54 47.42 -1.10 -12.70
N ALA A 55 46.54 -0.10 -12.54
CA ALA A 55 46.74 1.03 -11.63
C ALA A 55 46.97 0.54 -10.18
N ARG A 56 46.18 -0.43 -9.69
CA ARG A 56 46.36 -1.02 -8.35
C ARG A 56 47.77 -1.60 -8.10
N TRP A 57 48.49 -2.01 -9.14
CA TRP A 57 49.84 -2.59 -9.02
C TRP A 57 50.97 -1.61 -9.35
N LEU A 58 50.69 -0.58 -10.14
CA LEU A 58 51.71 0.23 -10.84
C LEU A 58 51.54 1.75 -10.64
N ASP A 59 50.51 2.18 -9.91
CA ASP A 59 50.38 3.56 -9.42
C ASP A 59 51.12 3.69 -8.08
N LEU A 60 52.09 4.61 -8.01
CA LEU A 60 52.96 4.82 -6.85
C LEU A 60 52.60 6.09 -6.05
N ARG A 61 51.39 6.63 -6.25
CA ARG A 61 50.87 7.74 -5.44
C ARG A 61 50.64 7.31 -3.98
N ASP A 62 51.05 8.15 -3.04
CA ASP A 62 50.70 8.00 -1.62
C ASP A 62 49.26 8.52 -1.43
N ASP A 63 48.36 7.61 -1.07
CA ASP A 63 46.92 7.89 -1.02
C ASP A 63 46.52 8.74 0.20
N GLY A 64 47.37 8.89 1.23
CA GLY A 64 47.14 9.77 2.38
C GLY A 64 45.86 9.51 3.20
N ALA A 65 45.18 8.39 2.95
CA ALA A 65 43.85 8.11 3.46
C ALA A 65 43.88 7.85 4.97
N ALA A 66 43.14 8.65 5.75
CA ALA A 66 42.83 8.28 7.12
C ALA A 66 42.02 6.96 7.10
N PRO A 67 42.28 6.00 8.03
CA PRO A 67 41.61 4.70 8.04
C PRO A 67 40.15 4.83 8.48
N ALA A 68 39.28 5.17 7.53
CA ALA A 68 37.84 5.08 7.70
C ALA A 68 37.45 3.61 7.88
N LYS A 69 36.74 3.29 8.96
CA LYS A 69 36.28 1.93 9.23
C LYS A 69 34.82 1.82 8.80
N ALA A 70 34.55 0.93 7.85
CA ALA A 70 33.19 0.51 7.56
C ALA A 70 32.54 -0.13 8.79
N GLU A 71 31.24 0.11 8.96
CA GLU A 71 30.37 -0.64 9.86
C GLU A 71 30.44 -2.14 9.50
N ARG A 72 30.40 -3.03 10.50
CA ARG A 72 30.55 -4.47 10.29
C ARG A 72 29.23 -5.18 10.49
N TYR A 73 28.81 -5.93 9.48
CA TYR A 73 27.65 -6.81 9.53
C TYR A 73 28.15 -8.25 9.65
N LEU A 74 27.91 -8.86 10.80
CA LEU A 74 28.37 -10.21 11.12
C LEU A 74 27.22 -11.20 10.86
N PHE A 75 27.50 -12.28 10.12
CA PHE A 75 26.58 -13.40 9.96
C PHE A 75 27.20 -14.68 10.50
N SER A 76 26.49 -15.38 11.38
CA SER A 76 26.89 -16.68 11.90
C SER A 76 25.77 -17.71 11.81
N SER A 77 26.14 -18.99 11.81
CA SER A 77 25.24 -20.10 11.48
C SER A 77 25.61 -21.34 12.29
N ALA A 78 24.65 -22.26 12.44
CA ALA A 78 24.97 -23.63 12.83
C ALA A 78 25.94 -24.26 11.81
N VAL A 79 26.79 -25.17 12.27
CA VAL A 79 27.93 -25.71 11.50
C VAL A 79 27.47 -26.30 10.16
N GLY A 80 27.86 -25.67 9.05
CA GLY A 80 27.72 -26.20 7.69
C GLY A 80 26.85 -25.43 6.70
N GLN A 81 26.16 -24.35 7.09
CA GLN A 81 25.32 -23.54 6.19
C GLN A 81 25.72 -22.06 6.24
N CYS A 82 26.56 -21.60 5.31
CA CYS A 82 26.95 -20.19 5.24
C CYS A 82 25.99 -19.40 4.34
N PRO A 83 25.57 -18.15 4.67
CA PRO A 83 24.61 -17.40 3.84
C PRO A 83 25.11 -17.13 2.42
N MET A 84 26.44 -17.08 2.24
CA MET A 84 27.07 -16.91 0.91
C MET A 84 27.05 -18.19 0.08
N ASP A 85 26.96 -19.37 0.70
CA ASP A 85 26.97 -20.68 0.02
C ASP A 85 25.57 -21.28 -0.19
N ASP A 86 24.56 -20.79 0.55
CA ASP A 86 23.19 -21.26 0.39
C ASP A 86 22.64 -20.95 -1.02
N ARG A 87 21.88 -21.92 -1.53
CA ARG A 87 21.19 -21.89 -2.83
C ARG A 87 19.68 -22.04 -2.67
N SER A 88 19.15 -22.05 -1.45
CA SER A 88 17.71 -22.15 -1.22
C SER A 88 16.98 -20.90 -1.74
N ALA A 89 15.88 -21.11 -2.47
CA ALA A 89 15.04 -20.02 -2.96
C ALA A 89 14.25 -19.35 -1.81
N ASN A 90 13.90 -20.12 -0.76
CA ASN A 90 13.10 -19.67 0.38
C ASN A 90 13.94 -19.00 1.49
N GLY A 91 15.26 -19.03 1.37
CA GLY A 91 16.23 -18.49 2.33
C GLY A 91 16.40 -19.31 3.60
N SER A 92 17.62 -19.33 4.14
CA SER A 92 17.97 -19.95 5.42
C SER A 92 18.00 -18.95 6.57
N LEU A 93 17.95 -19.45 7.81
CA LEU A 93 18.05 -18.67 9.03
C LEU A 93 19.51 -18.53 9.47
N HIS A 94 19.92 -17.30 9.78
CA HIS A 94 21.27 -16.97 10.26
C HIS A 94 21.17 -15.98 11.41
N TRP A 95 22.14 -16.01 12.32
CA TRP A 95 22.29 -14.96 13.32
C TRP A 95 23.02 -13.78 12.70
N PHE A 96 22.42 -12.59 12.78
CA PHE A 96 22.97 -11.32 12.32
C PHE A 96 23.32 -10.45 13.52
N GLU A 97 24.47 -9.77 13.48
CA GLU A 97 24.89 -8.81 14.50
C GLU A 97 25.52 -7.55 13.85
N ALA A 98 25.04 -6.38 14.26
CA ALA A 98 25.55 -5.06 13.85
C ALA A 98 25.11 -3.97 14.85
N ASP A 99 25.98 -3.02 15.19
CA ASP A 99 25.65 -1.80 15.96
C ASP A 99 24.84 -2.03 17.25
N GLY A 100 25.16 -3.12 17.98
CA GLY A 100 24.46 -3.51 19.22
C GLY A 100 23.15 -4.27 19.01
N PHE A 101 22.64 -4.37 17.78
CA PHE A 101 21.55 -5.27 17.40
C PHE A 101 22.06 -6.69 17.14
N GLY A 102 21.31 -7.69 17.58
CA GLY A 102 21.61 -9.10 17.32
C GLY A 102 20.36 -9.98 17.32
N ASP A 103 20.01 -10.58 16.18
CA ASP A 103 18.85 -11.48 16.05
C ASP A 103 18.95 -12.47 14.85
N SER A 104 18.02 -13.43 14.79
CA SER A 104 17.87 -14.44 13.76
C SER A 104 17.13 -13.91 12.52
N VAL A 105 17.89 -13.65 11.45
CA VAL A 105 17.38 -13.13 10.16
C VAL A 105 17.22 -14.23 9.12
N ARG A 106 16.30 -14.04 8.16
CA ARG A 106 16.24 -14.85 6.93
C ARG A 106 17.18 -14.25 5.90
N VAL A 107 18.12 -15.03 5.37
CA VAL A 107 18.97 -14.60 4.24
C VAL A 107 18.63 -15.43 3.01
N ARG A 108 18.47 -14.75 1.87
CA ARG A 108 18.24 -15.36 0.55
C ARG A 108 19.12 -14.67 -0.49
N ARG A 109 19.48 -15.34 -1.59
CA ARG A 109 20.15 -14.67 -2.71
C ARG A 109 19.17 -13.79 -3.47
N SER A 110 19.66 -12.67 -4.02
CA SER A 110 18.88 -11.88 -4.97
C SER A 110 18.77 -12.63 -6.30
N SER A 111 17.56 -12.73 -6.85
CA SER A 111 17.31 -13.24 -8.20
C SER A 111 17.69 -12.25 -9.29
N THR A 112 17.66 -10.95 -8.98
CA THR A 112 17.93 -9.85 -9.93
C THR A 112 19.40 -9.44 -9.95
N MET A 113 20.12 -9.58 -8.83
CA MET A 113 21.53 -9.18 -8.75
C MET A 113 22.47 -10.36 -8.41
N PRO A 114 23.33 -10.78 -9.35
CA PRO A 114 24.34 -11.80 -9.11
C PRO A 114 25.29 -11.42 -7.96
N GLY A 115 25.39 -12.30 -6.96
CA GLY A 115 26.29 -12.14 -5.82
C GLY A 115 25.73 -11.25 -4.69
N ALA A 116 24.54 -10.66 -4.83
CA ALA A 116 23.88 -9.97 -3.74
C ALA A 116 22.98 -10.90 -2.90
N ILE A 117 22.83 -10.57 -1.62
CA ILE A 117 21.94 -11.23 -0.68
C ILE A 117 20.89 -10.26 -0.17
N ILE A 118 19.69 -10.76 0.09
CA ILE A 118 18.59 -10.06 0.75
C ILE A 118 18.49 -10.62 2.16
N VAL A 119 18.45 -9.73 3.14
CA VAL A 119 18.37 -10.04 4.57
C VAL A 119 17.05 -9.51 5.09
N GLY A 120 16.14 -10.42 5.48
CA GLY A 120 14.85 -10.11 6.07
C GLY A 120 14.88 -10.31 7.58
N PHE A 121 14.58 -9.23 8.30
CA PHE A 121 14.50 -9.19 9.76
C PHE A 121 13.15 -9.74 10.23
N ARG A 122 13.12 -10.30 11.44
CA ARG A 122 11.91 -10.85 12.08
C ARG A 122 11.81 -10.27 13.49
N GLY A 123 10.61 -10.31 14.09
CA GLY A 123 10.37 -9.78 15.43
C GLY A 123 9.82 -8.34 15.44
N GLU A 124 9.54 -7.83 16.64
CA GLU A 124 9.00 -6.47 16.85
C GLU A 124 10.11 -5.40 16.83
N GLU A 125 11.30 -5.71 17.33
CA GLU A 125 12.48 -4.85 17.20
C GLU A 125 13.18 -5.12 15.87
N ILE A 126 12.90 -4.28 14.87
CA ILE A 126 13.46 -4.41 13.52
C ILE A 126 14.73 -3.56 13.40
N PHE A 127 15.82 -4.10 12.85
CA PHE A 127 17.11 -3.40 12.71
C PHE A 127 16.96 -2.06 11.98
N ARG A 128 17.19 -0.95 12.70
CA ARG A 128 16.99 0.44 12.23
C ARG A 128 15.60 0.68 11.60
N GLY A 129 14.59 -0.13 11.97
CA GLY A 129 13.23 -0.10 11.42
C GLY A 129 13.08 -0.65 9.99
N GLN A 130 14.08 -1.34 9.45
CA GLN A 130 14.14 -1.79 8.05
C GLN A 130 13.81 -3.29 7.95
N ARG A 131 12.66 -3.65 7.34
CA ARG A 131 12.19 -5.05 7.28
C ARG A 131 13.06 -5.95 6.41
N GLU A 132 13.48 -5.45 5.24
CA GLU A 132 14.46 -6.10 4.38
C GLU A 132 15.58 -5.12 3.99
N ILE A 133 16.81 -5.64 3.88
CA ILE A 133 17.93 -4.93 3.25
C ILE A 133 18.57 -5.80 2.15
N LEU A 134 19.03 -5.15 1.08
CA LEU A 134 19.90 -5.74 0.08
C LEU A 134 21.37 -5.44 0.42
N LEU A 135 22.22 -6.47 0.38
CA LEU A 135 23.67 -6.35 0.48
C LEU A 135 24.29 -6.82 -0.84
N ALA A 136 24.92 -5.88 -1.56
CA ALA A 136 25.51 -6.10 -2.88
C ALA A 136 27.02 -5.82 -2.87
N PRO A 137 27.90 -6.64 -3.48
CA PRO A 137 29.33 -6.35 -3.53
C PRO A 137 29.63 -4.96 -4.11
N ALA A 138 30.33 -4.11 -3.36
CA ALA A 138 30.59 -2.72 -3.74
C ALA A 138 31.90 -2.55 -4.50
N LYS A 139 31.95 -1.49 -5.32
CA LYS A 139 33.17 -0.95 -5.91
C LYS A 139 33.14 0.58 -5.76
N VAL A 140 34.24 1.26 -6.07
CA VAL A 140 34.30 2.73 -6.18
C VAL A 140 33.08 3.31 -6.91
N GLY A 141 32.71 2.77 -8.08
CA GLY A 141 31.57 3.25 -8.87
C GLY A 141 30.20 3.13 -8.17
N SER A 142 30.06 2.28 -7.15
CA SER A 142 28.84 2.15 -6.35
C SER A 142 28.50 3.43 -5.58
N ILE A 143 29.45 4.38 -5.39
CA ILE A 143 29.16 5.68 -4.79
C ILE A 143 28.10 6.48 -5.57
N ARG A 144 27.89 6.19 -6.87
CA ARG A 144 26.78 6.75 -7.67
C ARG A 144 25.44 6.58 -6.93
N ALA A 145 25.16 5.42 -6.36
CA ALA A 145 23.91 5.16 -5.64
C ALA A 145 23.73 6.11 -4.44
N LYS A 146 24.82 6.47 -3.76
CA LYS A 146 24.75 7.42 -2.63
C LYS A 146 24.50 8.86 -3.11
N TYR A 147 25.05 9.26 -4.25
CA TYR A 147 24.73 10.57 -4.85
C TYR A 147 23.27 10.64 -5.32
N LEU A 148 22.77 9.57 -5.94
CA LEU A 148 21.38 9.48 -6.40
C LEU A 148 20.40 9.53 -5.22
N GLN A 149 20.72 8.88 -4.10
CA GLN A 149 19.96 9.04 -2.85
C GLN A 149 19.91 10.52 -2.42
N LEU A 150 21.05 11.20 -2.32
CA LEU A 150 21.10 12.60 -1.87
C LEU A 150 20.34 13.56 -2.81
N LEU A 151 20.37 13.30 -4.12
CA LEU A 151 19.63 14.06 -5.12
C LEU A 151 18.12 13.86 -4.95
N ALA A 152 17.67 12.62 -4.80
CA ALA A 152 16.26 12.31 -4.55
C ALA A 152 15.77 12.98 -3.25
N GLU A 153 16.56 12.95 -2.18
CA GLU A 153 16.27 13.67 -0.92
C GLU A 153 16.17 15.19 -1.10
N GLU A 154 17.10 15.83 -1.84
CA GLU A 154 17.05 17.28 -2.12
C GLU A 154 15.84 17.66 -2.99
N LEU A 155 15.46 16.76 -3.91
CA LEU A 155 14.27 16.92 -4.74
C LEU A 155 12.96 16.71 -3.96
N GLY A 156 13.01 16.10 -2.77
CA GLY A 156 11.85 15.85 -1.89
C GLY A 156 11.22 14.46 -2.05
N LEU A 157 11.91 13.51 -2.69
CA LEU A 157 11.43 12.15 -2.93
C LEU A 157 11.77 11.24 -1.75
N MET A 158 10.84 10.32 -1.44
CA MET A 158 11.20 9.10 -0.73
C MET A 158 12.19 8.29 -1.59
N THR A 159 13.21 7.72 -0.95
CA THR A 159 14.26 6.92 -1.61
C THR A 159 14.84 5.90 -0.62
N PRO A 160 15.30 4.71 -1.06
CA PRO A 160 16.01 3.76 -0.21
C PRO A 160 17.27 4.35 0.45
N GLU A 161 17.48 4.05 1.73
CA GLU A 161 18.73 4.41 2.41
C GLU A 161 19.90 3.53 1.91
N VAL A 162 20.91 4.17 1.30
CA VAL A 162 22.16 3.56 0.82
C VAL A 162 23.32 3.85 1.79
N SER A 163 24.11 2.83 2.12
CA SER A 163 25.37 2.95 2.86
C SER A 163 26.37 1.87 2.44
N PHE A 164 27.61 1.93 2.95
CA PHE A 164 28.65 0.93 2.64
C PHE A 164 29.15 0.26 3.92
N VAL A 165 29.04 -1.07 3.96
CA VAL A 165 29.28 -1.90 5.14
C VAL A 165 30.24 -3.04 4.80
N ARG A 166 30.98 -3.54 5.78
CA ARG A 166 31.82 -4.72 5.63
C ARG A 166 31.05 -5.95 6.08
N VAL A 167 30.85 -6.91 5.18
CA VAL A 167 30.13 -8.15 5.49
C VAL A 167 31.13 -9.22 5.90
N ILE A 168 30.94 -9.81 7.08
CA ILE A 168 31.72 -10.95 7.57
C ILE A 168 30.77 -12.11 7.77
N ALA A 169 30.84 -13.12 6.90
CA ALA A 169 29.97 -14.28 6.94
C ALA A 169 30.78 -15.50 7.39
N CYS A 170 30.33 -16.19 8.44
CA CYS A 170 30.92 -17.43 8.94
C CYS A 170 32.41 -17.31 9.33
N GLY A 171 32.82 -16.12 9.78
CA GLY A 171 34.23 -15.80 10.10
C GLY A 171 35.09 -15.42 8.88
N ILE A 172 34.53 -15.38 7.67
CA ILE A 172 35.21 -14.99 6.43
C ILE A 172 34.78 -13.58 6.03
N ASP A 173 35.74 -12.66 5.91
CA ASP A 173 35.51 -11.31 5.39
C ASP A 173 35.14 -11.40 3.89
N GLN A 174 33.93 -10.93 3.55
CA GLN A 174 33.42 -10.86 2.19
C GLN A 174 33.75 -9.52 1.52
N GLY A 175 34.38 -8.60 2.25
CA GLY A 175 34.70 -7.25 1.77
C GLY A 175 33.53 -6.27 1.85
N ILE A 176 33.70 -5.13 1.21
CA ILE A 176 32.73 -4.03 1.25
C ILE A 176 31.52 -4.33 0.37
N HIS A 177 30.35 -4.19 0.96
CA HIS A 177 29.05 -4.31 0.32
C HIS A 177 28.31 -2.96 0.41
N MET A 178 27.58 -2.63 -0.64
CA MET A 178 26.57 -1.59 -0.64
C MET A 178 25.34 -2.17 0.06
N LYS A 179 24.98 -1.58 1.19
CA LYS A 179 23.69 -1.78 1.84
C LYS A 179 22.70 -0.84 1.18
N MET A 180 21.55 -1.38 0.79
CA MET A 180 20.39 -0.61 0.34
C MET A 180 19.16 -1.12 1.09
N GLU A 181 18.34 -0.22 1.62
CA GLU A 181 17.04 -0.62 2.17
C GLU A 181 16.15 -1.20 1.05
N ARG A 182 15.37 -2.23 1.35
CA ARG A 182 14.18 -2.55 0.55
C ARG A 182 12.99 -1.84 1.17
N LEU A 183 12.35 -0.99 0.37
CA LEU A 183 11.18 -0.25 0.80
C LEU A 183 10.05 -1.24 1.12
N SER A 184 9.41 -1.01 2.26
CA SER A 184 8.39 -1.86 2.88
C SER A 184 7.40 -0.97 3.66
N THR A 185 6.37 -1.55 4.27
CA THR A 185 5.45 -0.82 5.17
C THR A 185 6.19 -0.04 6.26
N GLY A 186 7.20 -0.64 6.90
CA GLY A 186 8.04 0.06 7.88
C GLY A 186 8.81 1.25 7.31
N SER A 187 9.16 1.23 6.02
CA SER A 187 9.76 2.36 5.32
C SER A 187 8.75 3.48 5.06
N LEU A 188 7.50 3.14 4.73
CA LEU A 188 6.39 4.09 4.58
C LEU A 188 6.05 4.76 5.92
N GLU A 189 5.87 3.96 6.97
CA GLU A 189 5.58 4.40 8.35
C GLU A 189 6.61 5.42 8.85
N ARG A 190 7.91 5.14 8.70
CA ARG A 190 9.01 6.06 9.11
C ARG A 190 9.03 7.38 8.35
N ASN A 191 8.38 7.46 7.18
CA ASN A 191 8.22 8.67 6.39
C ASN A 191 6.82 9.30 6.54
N GLY A 192 6.03 8.87 7.53
CA GLY A 192 4.71 9.44 7.83
C GLY A 192 3.55 8.88 7.00
N LEU A 193 3.76 7.79 6.26
CA LEU A 193 2.76 7.13 5.40
C LEU A 193 2.28 5.81 6.05
N MET A 194 1.50 5.91 7.12
CA MET A 194 1.10 4.76 7.94
C MET A 194 0.06 3.83 7.28
N ASP A 195 -0.77 4.36 6.39
CA ASP A 195 -1.81 3.62 5.65
C ASP A 195 -1.54 3.69 4.14
N ALA A 196 -0.31 3.35 3.77
CA ALA A 196 0.14 3.37 2.39
C ALA A 196 0.60 1.99 1.90
N SER A 197 0.65 1.80 0.59
CA SER A 197 1.11 0.55 -0.01
C SER A 197 1.97 0.78 -1.25
N LEU A 198 2.99 -0.06 -1.42
CA LEU A 198 3.98 0.08 -2.50
C LEU A 198 3.53 -0.65 -3.76
N PHE A 199 3.72 0.00 -4.90
CA PHE A 199 3.43 -0.61 -6.19
C PHE A 199 4.38 -0.16 -7.30
N ARG A 200 4.58 -1.03 -8.29
CA ARG A 200 5.33 -0.77 -9.52
C ARG A 200 4.40 -0.53 -10.70
N LEU A 201 4.84 0.28 -11.66
CA LEU A 201 4.17 0.51 -12.93
C LEU A 201 5.21 0.52 -14.06
N GLY A 202 4.92 -0.17 -15.16
CA GLY A 202 5.80 -0.23 -16.33
C GLY A 202 5.29 0.58 -17.51
N HIS A 203 6.10 0.71 -18.56
CA HIS A 203 5.81 1.58 -19.72
C HIS A 203 5.93 0.88 -21.08
N ASP A 204 6.26 -0.40 -21.10
CA ASP A 204 6.43 -1.21 -22.32
C ASP A 204 5.07 -1.54 -22.99
N PRO A 205 4.80 -1.10 -24.24
CA PRO A 205 3.56 -1.42 -24.95
C PRO A 205 3.38 -2.90 -25.28
N ASP A 206 4.46 -3.67 -25.41
CA ASP A 206 4.40 -5.11 -25.73
C ASP A 206 4.08 -5.96 -24.47
N ARG A 207 3.95 -5.33 -23.30
CA ARG A 207 3.61 -5.94 -22.01
C ARG A 207 2.37 -5.29 -21.39
N PRO A 208 1.15 -5.65 -21.83
CA PRO A 208 -0.11 -5.04 -21.37
C PRO A 208 -0.32 -5.11 -19.85
N GLU A 209 0.29 -6.08 -19.16
CA GLU A 209 0.25 -6.19 -17.71
C GLU A 209 0.81 -4.95 -16.99
N HIS A 210 1.67 -4.15 -17.63
CA HIS A 210 2.25 -2.94 -17.06
C HIS A 210 1.25 -1.81 -16.77
N LEU A 211 0.05 -1.85 -17.36
CA LEU A 211 -1.08 -0.97 -16.99
C LEU A 211 -1.62 -1.23 -15.59
N HIS A 212 -1.35 -2.41 -15.05
CA HIS A 212 -1.89 -2.89 -13.79
C HIS A 212 -0.78 -2.77 -12.75
N PRO A 213 -0.88 -1.84 -11.78
CA PRO A 213 0.20 -1.66 -10.83
C PRO A 213 0.39 -2.91 -9.98
N MET A 214 1.63 -3.39 -9.93
CA MET A 214 2.00 -4.60 -9.21
C MET A 214 2.38 -4.22 -7.78
N PHE A 215 1.61 -4.68 -6.80
CA PHE A 215 1.82 -4.35 -5.39
C PHE A 215 2.84 -5.29 -4.75
N GLU A 216 3.71 -4.76 -3.89
CA GLU A 216 4.74 -5.56 -3.22
C GLU A 216 4.09 -6.52 -2.18
N GLU A 217 4.64 -7.74 -2.09
CA GLU A 217 4.06 -8.86 -1.31
C GLU A 217 3.92 -8.59 0.21
N ASP A 218 4.68 -7.63 0.74
CA ASP A 218 4.68 -7.24 2.17
C ASP A 218 3.57 -6.23 2.55
N THR A 219 2.72 -5.81 1.60
CA THR A 219 1.58 -4.91 1.85
C THR A 219 0.24 -5.66 1.86
N LEU A 220 -0.53 -5.52 2.95
CA LEU A 220 -1.83 -6.20 3.17
C LEU A 220 -3.03 -5.56 2.43
N ALA A 221 -2.81 -4.44 1.74
CA ALA A 221 -3.82 -3.84 0.89
C ALA A 221 -3.84 -4.54 -0.48
N PRO A 222 -5.02 -4.73 -1.11
CA PRO A 222 -5.07 -5.11 -2.51
C PRO A 222 -4.42 -4.01 -3.38
N PRO A 223 -4.10 -4.31 -4.66
CA PRO A 223 -3.65 -3.29 -5.58
C PRO A 223 -4.56 -2.07 -5.63
N MET A 224 -3.97 -0.90 -5.90
CA MET A 224 -4.64 0.39 -6.08
C MET A 224 -5.91 0.11 -6.85
N PRO A 225 -7.10 0.52 -6.37
CA PRO A 225 -8.36 0.02 -6.90
C PRO A 225 -8.30 0.09 -8.41
N HIS A 226 -8.48 -1.07 -9.09
CA HIS A 226 -8.26 -1.13 -10.54
C HIS A 226 -9.04 0.02 -11.21
N ALA A 227 -10.26 0.18 -10.73
CA ALA A 227 -11.11 1.36 -10.73
C ALA A 227 -10.45 2.76 -10.68
N THR A 228 -9.77 3.18 -9.62
CA THR A 228 -9.15 4.52 -9.52
C THR A 228 -8.18 4.79 -10.67
N LEU A 229 -7.31 3.82 -10.96
CA LEU A 229 -6.37 3.86 -12.08
C LEU A 229 -7.12 3.97 -13.41
N GLN A 230 -8.14 3.13 -13.57
CA GLN A 230 -8.97 3.04 -14.76
C GLN A 230 -9.85 4.28 -14.97
N HIS A 231 -10.19 5.05 -13.91
CA HIS A 231 -10.84 6.36 -14.01
C HIS A 231 -9.90 7.34 -14.68
N ALA A 232 -8.69 7.43 -14.11
CA ALA A 232 -7.59 8.19 -14.63
C ALA A 232 -7.35 7.81 -16.10
N TYR A 233 -7.07 6.53 -16.42
CA TYR A 233 -6.88 6.04 -17.79
C TYR A 233 -8.06 6.36 -18.73
N ALA A 234 -9.32 6.35 -18.26
CA ALA A 234 -10.49 6.68 -19.08
C ALA A 234 -10.63 8.19 -19.37
N GLU A 235 -10.29 9.07 -18.43
CA GLU A 235 -10.28 10.53 -18.63
C GLU A 235 -9.07 10.97 -19.48
N VAL A 236 -7.91 10.36 -19.20
CA VAL A 236 -6.70 10.35 -20.04
C VAL A 236 -7.02 10.00 -21.50
N GLN A 237 -7.78 8.93 -21.74
CA GLN A 237 -8.17 8.52 -23.11
C GLN A 237 -9.07 9.56 -23.81
N ARG A 238 -9.87 10.32 -23.05
CA ARG A 238 -10.68 11.45 -23.52
C ARG A 238 -9.87 12.73 -23.74
N GLY A 239 -8.60 12.76 -23.31
CA GLY A 239 -7.69 13.90 -23.45
C GLY A 239 -7.70 14.89 -22.28
N ASP A 240 -8.35 14.55 -21.16
CA ASP A 240 -8.35 15.38 -19.96
C ASP A 240 -7.23 14.97 -18.99
N ALA A 241 -6.15 15.76 -18.98
CA ALA A 241 -5.02 15.56 -18.08
C ALA A 241 -5.21 16.23 -16.70
N SER A 242 -6.34 16.90 -16.44
CA SER A 242 -6.55 17.65 -15.19
C SER A 242 -6.89 16.73 -14.00
N ALA A 243 -7.69 15.67 -14.23
CA ALA A 243 -8.12 14.73 -13.19
C ALA A 243 -6.94 14.02 -12.48
N LEU A 244 -5.83 13.78 -13.20
CA LEU A 244 -4.63 13.14 -12.65
C LEU A 244 -3.90 13.96 -11.59
N SER A 245 -4.07 15.29 -11.57
CA SER A 245 -3.42 16.16 -10.57
C SER A 245 -3.89 15.91 -9.13
N TYR A 246 -5.04 15.26 -8.96
CA TYR A 246 -5.55 14.80 -7.67
C TYR A 246 -5.08 13.39 -7.32
N LEU A 247 -4.91 12.51 -8.31
CA LEU A 247 -4.49 11.12 -8.11
C LEU A 247 -2.99 10.99 -7.82
N VAL A 248 -2.13 11.74 -8.51
CA VAL A 248 -0.69 11.67 -8.34
C VAL A 248 -0.18 12.92 -7.65
N ASP A 249 0.80 12.79 -6.76
CA ASP A 249 1.53 13.95 -6.28
C ASP A 249 2.37 14.55 -7.43
N ALA A 250 1.88 15.67 -7.98
CA ALA A 250 2.48 16.33 -9.12
C ALA A 250 3.88 16.90 -8.84
N ASP A 251 4.17 17.32 -7.60
CA ASP A 251 5.48 17.86 -7.23
C ASP A 251 6.50 16.73 -7.06
N ALA A 252 6.09 15.61 -6.45
CA ALA A 252 6.87 14.39 -6.43
C ALA A 252 7.00 13.74 -7.83
N ALA A 253 6.02 13.88 -8.73
CA ALA A 253 6.13 13.41 -10.11
C ALA A 253 7.14 14.23 -10.92
N VAL A 254 7.10 15.57 -10.79
CA VAL A 254 8.11 16.46 -11.38
C VAL A 254 9.51 16.14 -10.84
N ALA A 255 9.62 15.93 -9.52
CA ALA A 255 10.86 15.53 -8.88
C ALA A 255 11.36 14.16 -9.41
N LEU A 256 10.49 13.16 -9.53
CA LEU A 256 10.85 11.84 -10.05
C LEU A 256 11.34 11.96 -11.50
N LEU A 257 10.60 12.63 -12.40
CA LEU A 257 10.99 12.77 -13.81
C LEU A 257 12.35 13.48 -13.97
N LEU A 258 12.63 14.50 -13.15
CA LEU A 258 13.95 15.14 -13.11
C LEU A 258 15.04 14.19 -12.56
N MET A 259 14.69 13.36 -11.57
CA MET A 259 15.60 12.37 -11.00
C MET A 259 15.93 11.25 -11.99
N GLU A 260 14.95 10.78 -12.76
CA GLU A 260 15.07 9.78 -13.83
C GLU A 260 15.95 10.29 -14.97
N TRP A 261 15.77 11.55 -15.38
CA TRP A 261 16.69 12.22 -16.31
C TRP A 261 18.13 12.22 -15.80
N ILE A 262 18.34 12.65 -14.55
CA ILE A 262 19.67 12.71 -13.95
C ILE A 262 20.30 11.31 -13.84
N ALA A 263 19.52 10.29 -13.48
CA ALA A 263 19.99 8.93 -13.26
C ALA A 263 20.20 8.10 -14.56
N HIS A 264 19.26 8.18 -15.51
CA HIS A 264 19.15 7.31 -16.70
C HIS A 264 19.30 8.06 -18.04
N GLY A 265 18.80 9.29 -18.16
CA GLY A 265 19.00 10.15 -19.34
C GLY A 265 17.77 10.16 -20.25
N ASP A 266 17.96 9.99 -21.56
CA ASP A 266 16.90 9.92 -22.59
C ASP A 266 15.95 8.72 -22.47
N ALA A 267 16.04 7.97 -21.38
CA ALA A 267 15.46 6.66 -21.16
C ALA A 267 14.61 6.55 -19.87
N PRO A 268 13.87 7.59 -19.42
CA PRO A 268 13.19 7.57 -18.10
C PRO A 268 12.19 6.41 -18.00
N PHE A 269 11.50 6.07 -19.09
CA PHE A 269 10.47 5.03 -19.14
C PHE A 269 11.00 3.63 -19.46
N ARG A 270 12.33 3.41 -19.46
CA ARG A 270 12.90 2.07 -19.71
C ARG A 270 12.89 1.16 -18.47
N GLN A 271 12.50 1.64 -17.30
CA GLN A 271 12.37 0.86 -16.06
C GLN A 271 10.97 0.98 -15.44
N GLU A 272 10.64 0.09 -14.51
CA GLU A 272 9.40 0.18 -13.74
C GLU A 272 9.54 1.26 -12.65
N HIS A 273 8.56 2.16 -12.55
CA HIS A 273 8.53 3.19 -11.50
C HIS A 273 7.79 2.71 -10.26
N LEU A 274 8.36 2.99 -9.09
CA LEU A 274 7.76 2.67 -7.80
C LEU A 274 6.95 3.86 -7.26
N PHE A 275 5.84 3.54 -6.58
CA PHE A 275 4.95 4.51 -5.96
C PHE A 275 4.50 4.02 -4.58
N ALA A 276 4.23 4.95 -3.67
CA ALA A 276 3.47 4.71 -2.46
C ALA A 276 2.05 5.24 -2.66
N TYR A 277 1.05 4.36 -2.70
CA TYR A 277 -0.35 4.75 -2.67
C TYR A 277 -0.79 4.98 -1.23
N ASP A 278 -1.06 6.23 -0.87
CA ASP A 278 -1.63 6.62 0.42
C ASP A 278 -3.15 6.40 0.37
N HIS A 279 -3.64 5.31 0.96
CA HIS A 279 -5.05 4.94 0.93
C HIS A 279 -5.92 5.98 1.65
N SER A 280 -5.40 6.58 2.73
CA SER A 280 -6.09 7.63 3.49
C SER A 280 -6.36 8.92 2.67
N LYS A 281 -5.54 9.18 1.65
CA LYS A 281 -5.66 10.34 0.75
C LYS A 281 -6.09 9.98 -0.68
N GLY A 282 -6.21 8.69 -1.00
CA GLY A 282 -6.44 8.18 -2.34
C GLY A 282 -5.35 8.56 -3.37
N ARG A 283 -4.12 8.86 -2.92
CA ARG A 283 -3.09 9.56 -3.72
C ARG A 283 -1.83 8.70 -3.90
N ALA A 284 -1.41 8.53 -5.13
CA ALA A 284 -0.14 7.93 -5.50
C ALA A 284 0.99 8.96 -5.36
N ILE A 285 1.96 8.66 -4.51
CA ILE A 285 3.18 9.44 -4.31
C ILE A 285 4.31 8.70 -5.04
N PRO A 286 4.88 9.26 -6.12
CA PRO A 286 6.03 8.67 -6.78
C PRO A 286 7.23 8.53 -5.84
N VAL A 287 7.91 7.39 -5.88
CA VAL A 287 9.03 7.04 -5.01
C VAL A 287 10.25 6.74 -5.87
N TYR A 288 11.38 7.38 -5.60
CA TYR A 288 12.60 7.06 -6.34
C TYR A 288 13.16 5.72 -5.86
N HIS A 289 13.32 4.78 -6.78
CA HIS A 289 13.96 3.50 -6.53
C HIS A 289 15.01 3.27 -7.61
N GLN A 290 16.28 3.13 -7.21
CA GLN A 290 17.30 2.69 -8.14
C GLN A 290 17.17 1.19 -8.40
N GLU A 291 16.61 0.82 -9.56
CA GLU A 291 16.77 -0.55 -10.05
C GLU A 291 18.25 -0.79 -10.41
N LEU A 292 18.81 -1.86 -9.86
CA LEU A 292 20.24 -2.19 -10.01
C LEU A 292 20.51 -3.15 -11.18
N VAL A 293 19.50 -3.40 -12.01
CA VAL A 293 19.56 -4.19 -13.24
C VAL A 293 19.29 -3.26 -14.40
N THR A 294 20.10 -3.32 -15.46
CA THR A 294 19.76 -2.65 -16.72
C THR A 294 18.59 -3.39 -17.35
N PRO A 295 17.41 -2.76 -17.55
CA PRO A 295 16.26 -3.45 -18.12
C PRO A 295 16.57 -3.99 -19.51
N THR A 296 16.08 -5.19 -19.83
CA THR A 296 16.20 -5.80 -21.17
C THR A 296 15.24 -5.19 -22.19
N ILE A 297 14.80 -3.94 -21.99
CA ILE A 297 13.96 -3.21 -22.94
C ILE A 297 14.83 -2.67 -24.08
N VAL A 298 14.75 -3.34 -25.23
CA VAL A 298 15.53 -3.01 -26.43
C VAL A 298 14.67 -2.17 -27.37
N GLY A 299 14.89 -0.85 -27.38
CA GLY A 299 14.40 0.01 -28.46
C GLY A 299 14.18 1.49 -28.11
N ASP A 300 14.15 2.31 -29.16
CA ASP A 300 13.62 3.68 -29.16
C ASP A 300 12.12 3.66 -29.54
N GLY A 301 11.40 2.69 -28.97
CA GLY A 301 10.01 2.41 -29.27
C GLY A 301 9.05 3.42 -28.63
N PRO A 302 7.76 3.37 -29.01
CA PRO A 302 6.73 4.10 -28.26
C PRO A 302 6.64 3.59 -26.81
N VAL A 303 6.13 4.44 -25.92
CA VAL A 303 5.79 4.07 -24.54
C VAL A 303 4.28 3.98 -24.35
N LEU A 304 3.85 3.30 -23.30
CA LEU A 304 2.45 3.11 -22.97
C LEU A 304 1.85 4.36 -22.28
N LEU A 305 0.57 4.67 -22.54
CA LEU A 305 -0.13 5.82 -21.96
C LEU A 305 -0.55 5.56 -20.50
N ASP A 306 0.12 6.21 -19.54
CA ASP A 306 0.03 6.02 -18.08
C ASP A 306 0.01 7.34 -17.27
N PHE A 307 0.00 7.25 -15.94
CA PHE A 307 -0.08 8.43 -15.07
C PHE A 307 1.10 9.38 -15.28
N LEU A 308 2.33 8.85 -15.37
CA LEU A 308 3.50 9.68 -15.59
C LEU A 308 3.47 10.27 -17.00
N THR A 309 3.34 9.45 -18.05
CA THR A 309 3.35 9.90 -19.45
C THR A 309 2.19 10.85 -19.82
N VAL A 310 1.10 10.89 -19.04
CA VAL A 310 0.04 11.90 -19.22
C VAL A 310 0.30 13.17 -18.42
N LEU A 311 0.87 13.08 -17.21
CA LEU A 311 1.32 14.29 -16.50
C LEU A 311 2.31 15.09 -17.36
N LEU A 312 3.15 14.42 -18.18
CA LEU A 312 4.01 15.08 -19.19
C LEU A 312 3.26 15.98 -20.18
N ARG A 313 1.99 15.69 -20.46
CA ARG A 313 1.17 16.40 -21.44
C ARG A 313 0.47 17.62 -20.82
N ASN A 314 0.57 17.80 -19.50
CA ASN A 314 0.07 18.99 -18.81
C ASN A 314 1.12 20.12 -18.87
N GLY A 315 0.74 21.27 -19.43
CA GLY A 315 1.62 22.42 -19.58
C GLY A 315 2.19 22.94 -18.25
N ALA A 316 1.39 22.91 -17.17
CA ALA A 316 1.84 23.36 -15.85
C ALA A 316 2.87 22.39 -15.22
N VAL A 317 2.81 21.09 -15.56
CA VAL A 317 3.82 20.11 -15.12
C VAL A 317 5.14 20.33 -15.87
N ARG A 318 5.08 20.62 -17.18
CA ARG A 318 6.27 20.99 -17.98
C ARG A 318 6.92 22.28 -17.48
N GLU A 319 6.11 23.28 -17.13
CA GLU A 319 6.57 24.55 -16.55
C GLU A 319 7.26 24.30 -15.20
N LYS A 320 6.60 23.61 -14.26
CA LYS A 320 7.19 23.19 -12.98
C LYS A 320 8.49 22.39 -13.13
N LEU A 321 8.60 21.51 -14.13
CA LEU A 321 9.84 20.77 -14.39
C LEU A 321 10.99 21.70 -14.81
N SER A 322 10.71 22.68 -15.66
CA SER A 322 11.67 23.71 -16.06
C SER A 322 12.09 24.59 -14.88
N GLU A 323 11.14 25.00 -14.05
CA GLU A 323 11.40 25.73 -12.79
C GLU A 323 12.27 24.92 -11.84
N ARG A 324 11.90 23.65 -11.57
CA ARG A 324 12.64 22.78 -10.63
C ARG A 324 14.04 22.42 -11.14
N ARG A 325 14.21 22.25 -12.46
CA ARG A 325 15.54 22.15 -13.10
C ARG A 325 16.35 23.42 -12.90
N THR A 326 15.74 24.59 -13.12
CA THR A 326 16.42 25.90 -12.95
C THR A 326 16.86 26.11 -11.50
N GLN A 327 15.98 25.80 -10.54
CA GLN A 327 16.33 25.82 -9.12
C GLN A 327 17.50 24.86 -8.81
N LEU A 328 17.50 23.62 -9.33
CA LEU A 328 18.60 22.67 -9.13
C LEU A 328 19.91 23.15 -9.78
N LEU A 329 19.85 23.86 -10.91
CA LEU A 329 21.01 24.48 -11.56
C LEU A 329 21.60 25.63 -10.73
N GLU A 330 20.76 26.44 -10.08
CA GLU A 330 21.14 27.53 -9.16
C GLU A 330 21.69 26.99 -7.83
N GLU A 331 21.02 26.01 -7.23
CA GLU A 331 21.38 25.37 -5.96
C GLU A 331 22.48 24.30 -6.11
N ARG A 332 22.96 24.04 -7.33
CA ARG A 332 23.94 22.99 -7.68
C ARG A 332 25.19 22.97 -6.79
N TRP A 333 25.63 24.14 -6.32
CA TRP A 333 26.77 24.26 -5.40
C TRP A 333 26.54 23.49 -4.09
N ARG A 334 25.31 23.55 -3.54
CA ARG A 334 24.88 22.83 -2.33
C ARG A 334 24.97 21.33 -2.52
N MET A 335 24.57 20.83 -3.70
CA MET A 335 24.72 19.41 -4.04
C MET A 335 26.18 19.00 -4.18
N LYS A 336 27.04 19.82 -4.81
CA LYS A 336 28.50 19.55 -4.87
C LYS A 336 29.13 19.53 -3.47
N GLU A 337 28.66 20.33 -2.51
CA GLU A 337 29.09 20.25 -1.10
C GLU A 337 28.61 18.97 -0.39
N ARG A 338 27.33 18.57 -0.57
CA ARG A 338 26.80 17.30 -0.03
C ARG A 338 27.57 16.09 -0.60
N PHE A 339 27.89 16.11 -1.89
CA PHE A 339 28.72 15.08 -2.52
C PHE A 339 30.13 15.05 -1.95
N ALA A 340 30.82 16.19 -1.84
CA ALA A 340 32.15 16.27 -1.23
C ALA A 340 32.18 15.85 0.25
N ALA A 341 31.05 15.89 0.97
CA ALA A 341 30.92 15.30 2.29
C ALA A 341 30.84 13.76 2.24
N MET A 342 30.07 13.19 1.28
CA MET A 342 30.02 11.74 1.06
C MET A 342 31.34 11.17 0.54
N ASP A 343 32.07 11.91 -0.29
CA ASP A 343 33.39 11.51 -0.79
C ASP A 343 34.36 11.26 0.36
N ARG A 344 34.41 12.18 1.32
CA ARG A 344 35.23 12.08 2.52
C ARG A 344 34.81 10.93 3.45
N ALA A 345 33.52 10.60 3.49
CA ALA A 345 33.01 9.51 4.31
C ALA A 345 33.24 8.12 3.69
N TRP A 346 32.99 7.97 2.39
CA TRP A 346 32.81 6.66 1.75
C TRP A 346 33.91 6.27 0.77
N LEU A 347 34.61 7.20 0.11
CA LEU A 347 35.68 6.82 -0.83
C LEU A 347 36.87 6.12 -0.15
N PRO A 348 37.32 6.49 1.07
CA PRO A 348 38.37 5.74 1.76
C PRO A 348 37.96 4.29 2.08
N ILE A 349 36.67 4.02 2.24
CA ILE A 349 36.11 2.66 2.43
C ILE A 349 36.03 1.92 1.09
N LEU A 350 35.49 2.56 0.06
CA LEU A 350 35.31 1.97 -1.27
C LEU A 350 36.62 1.76 -2.05
N ALA A 351 37.67 2.49 -1.69
CA ALA A 351 39.02 2.36 -2.22
C ALA A 351 39.88 1.35 -1.43
N GLU A 352 39.34 0.63 -0.43
CA GLU A 352 40.13 -0.31 0.36
C GLU A 352 40.75 -1.41 -0.54
N GLY A 353 42.09 -1.44 -0.61
CA GLY A 353 42.83 -2.33 -1.51
C GLY A 353 43.03 -1.82 -2.95
N GLY A 354 42.74 -0.54 -3.21
CA GLY A 354 43.03 0.20 -4.45
C GLY A 354 43.51 1.63 -4.15
N SER A 355 43.61 2.49 -5.18
CA SER A 355 44.03 3.89 -4.98
C SER A 355 42.87 4.83 -4.71
N LEU A 356 43.01 5.66 -3.67
CA LEU A 356 42.06 6.73 -3.34
C LEU A 356 42.02 7.80 -4.42
N ALA A 357 43.15 8.14 -5.04
CA ALA A 357 43.22 9.15 -6.10
C ALA A 357 42.40 8.75 -7.34
N PHE A 358 42.42 7.45 -7.70
CA PHE A 358 41.55 6.91 -8.76
C PHE A 358 40.08 6.90 -8.32
N ALA A 359 39.81 6.58 -7.06
CA ALA A 359 38.45 6.60 -6.51
C ALA A 359 37.82 8.00 -6.55
N GLN A 360 38.57 9.03 -6.14
CA GLN A 360 38.18 10.44 -6.19
C GLN A 360 37.92 10.91 -7.62
N ALA A 361 38.75 10.54 -8.59
CA ALA A 361 38.51 10.93 -9.99
C ALA A 361 37.32 10.17 -10.62
N THR A 362 37.06 8.94 -10.19
CA THR A 362 35.87 8.19 -10.60
C THR A 362 34.60 8.84 -10.04
N ALA A 363 34.63 9.20 -8.76
CA ALA A 363 33.60 10.01 -8.11
C ALA A 363 33.35 11.32 -8.85
N LEU A 364 34.40 12.12 -9.09
CA LEU A 364 34.29 13.41 -9.78
C LEU A 364 33.68 13.27 -11.19
N ARG A 365 34.06 12.23 -11.94
CA ARG A 365 33.47 11.95 -13.26
C ARG A 365 31.97 11.64 -13.16
N ILE A 366 31.56 10.85 -12.16
CA ILE A 366 30.13 10.56 -11.91
C ILE A 366 29.40 11.85 -11.50
N GLN A 367 29.99 12.69 -10.65
CA GLN A 367 29.37 13.96 -10.24
C GLN A 367 29.20 14.93 -11.43
N GLU A 368 30.17 14.98 -12.35
CA GLU A 368 30.10 15.81 -13.55
C GLU A 368 29.12 15.25 -14.60
N GLU A 369 28.98 13.92 -14.69
CA GLU A 369 27.91 13.28 -15.49
C GLU A 369 26.51 13.67 -14.96
N LEU A 370 26.29 13.56 -13.64
CA LEU A 370 24.98 13.80 -13.01
C LEU A 370 24.61 15.29 -12.90
N LEU A 371 25.56 16.18 -12.57
CA LEU A 371 25.30 17.61 -12.28
C LEU A 371 25.89 18.59 -13.30
N GLY A 372 26.74 18.13 -14.22
CA GLY A 372 27.32 18.93 -15.29
C GLY A 372 26.64 18.61 -16.62
N GLU A 373 27.12 17.58 -17.31
CA GLU A 373 26.76 17.30 -18.70
C GLU A 373 25.24 17.14 -18.91
N ARG A 374 24.57 16.34 -18.07
CA ARG A 374 23.12 16.08 -18.16
C ARG A 374 22.24 17.27 -17.79
N LEU A 375 22.70 18.17 -16.93
CA LEU A 375 21.89 19.33 -16.53
C LEU A 375 22.15 20.57 -17.40
N ASP A 376 23.34 20.72 -17.98
CA ASP A 376 23.73 21.92 -18.73
C ASP A 376 23.49 21.84 -20.25
N LYS A 377 23.70 20.66 -20.87
CA LYS A 377 23.80 20.56 -22.35
C LYS A 377 22.50 20.16 -23.05
N GLU A 378 21.58 19.56 -22.32
CA GLU A 378 20.42 18.84 -22.85
C GLU A 378 19.15 19.32 -22.13
N ASP A 379 17.98 19.17 -22.77
CA ASP A 379 16.70 19.58 -22.18
C ASP A 379 15.92 18.35 -21.70
N PRO A 380 15.63 18.20 -20.38
CA PRO A 380 14.80 17.11 -19.89
C PRO A 380 13.38 17.14 -20.44
N LEU A 381 12.90 18.23 -21.08
CA LEU A 381 11.61 18.18 -21.79
C LEU A 381 11.69 17.37 -23.09
N ALA A 382 12.86 17.28 -23.75
CA ALA A 382 13.02 16.57 -25.02
C ALA A 382 12.84 15.04 -24.87
N MET A 383 13.25 14.47 -23.74
CA MET A 383 12.99 13.05 -23.40
C MET A 383 11.52 12.76 -23.04
N LEU A 384 10.66 13.79 -22.95
CA LEU A 384 9.25 13.68 -22.57
C LEU A 384 8.30 13.79 -23.78
N ASP A 385 8.85 14.01 -24.97
CA ASP A 385 8.14 14.02 -26.26
C ASP A 385 8.21 12.65 -26.97
N VAL A 386 8.26 11.55 -26.20
CA VAL A 386 8.23 10.17 -26.73
C VAL A 386 6.86 9.87 -27.37
N PRO A 387 6.80 9.14 -28.50
CA PRO A 387 5.53 8.64 -29.03
C PRO A 387 4.82 7.75 -28.00
N VAL A 388 3.52 7.97 -27.78
CA VAL A 388 2.75 7.20 -26.79
C VAL A 388 1.64 6.41 -27.46
N VAL A 389 1.56 5.11 -27.15
CA VAL A 389 0.53 4.18 -27.65
C VAL A 389 -0.62 4.09 -26.65
N ARG A 390 -1.84 4.10 -27.18
CA ARG A 390 -3.08 3.89 -26.42
C ARG A 390 -3.39 2.38 -26.37
N PRO A 391 -3.69 1.81 -25.20
CA PRO A 391 -4.29 0.47 -25.13
C PRO A 391 -5.69 0.49 -25.74
N GLU A 392 -6.11 -0.59 -26.40
CA GLU A 392 -7.51 -0.76 -26.81
C GLU A 392 -8.41 -0.91 -25.56
N ALA A 393 -9.59 -0.29 -25.57
CA ALA A 393 -10.28 0.12 -24.35
C ALA A 393 -11.03 -1.03 -23.62
N GLY A 394 -10.84 -1.14 -22.30
CA GLY A 394 -11.56 -2.08 -21.43
C GLY A 394 -11.40 -1.81 -19.93
N ALA A 395 -11.85 -0.64 -19.44
CA ALA A 395 -11.60 -0.07 -18.10
C ALA A 395 -12.51 1.17 -17.78
N SER A 396 -12.89 1.59 -16.55
CA SER A 396 -13.54 0.89 -15.38
C SER A 396 -13.21 1.34 -13.90
N THR A 397 -12.69 2.57 -13.68
CA THR A 397 -13.23 3.74 -12.90
C THR A 397 -13.62 3.73 -11.34
N THR A 398 -13.32 4.78 -10.48
CA THR A 398 -13.79 5.23 -9.07
C THR A 398 -13.35 4.62 -7.68
N VAL A 399 -13.67 5.12 -6.44
CA VAL A 399 -13.71 6.44 -5.67
C VAL A 399 -14.00 6.19 -4.15
N SER A 400 -13.42 6.94 -3.18
CA SER A 400 -14.09 7.33 -1.89
C SER A 400 -13.36 8.45 -1.09
N THR A 401 -14.03 9.12 -0.14
CA THR A 401 -13.58 10.35 0.57
C THR A 401 -13.94 10.38 2.07
N ALA A 402 -13.14 11.07 2.89
CA ALA A 402 -13.37 11.27 4.34
C ALA A 402 -14.23 12.51 4.66
N ALA A 403 -14.98 12.47 5.77
CA ALA A 403 -15.98 13.49 6.14
C ALA A 403 -15.44 14.59 7.10
N PRO A 404 -15.97 15.84 7.01
CA PRO A 404 -15.58 16.94 7.90
C PRO A 404 -16.32 16.94 9.24
N HIS A 405 -15.59 17.14 10.34
CA HIS A 405 -16.17 17.43 11.66
C HIS A 405 -16.82 18.82 11.71
N TYR A 406 -17.92 18.97 12.47
CA TYR A 406 -18.54 20.29 12.69
C TYR A 406 -19.18 20.45 14.08
N TRP A 407 -19.02 21.68 14.61
CA TRP A 407 -19.67 22.29 15.79
C TRP A 407 -19.07 22.03 17.21
N PRO A 408 -19.15 23.00 18.14
CA PRO A 408 -18.07 23.23 19.11
C PRO A 408 -18.31 22.81 20.57
N SER A 409 -17.19 22.74 21.28
CA SER A 409 -16.99 22.80 22.75
C SER A 409 -17.75 21.77 23.60
N ALA A 410 -16.99 20.79 24.10
CA ALA A 410 -17.35 19.94 25.24
C ALA A 410 -17.29 20.72 26.60
N ASP A 411 -17.05 22.03 26.56
CA ASP A 411 -16.61 22.87 27.68
C ASP A 411 -17.72 23.44 28.58
N ASP A 412 -19.01 23.11 28.35
CA ASP A 412 -20.08 23.40 29.31
C ASP A 412 -20.45 22.14 30.12
N PRO A 413 -19.89 21.94 31.33
CA PRO A 413 -20.22 20.81 32.19
C PRO A 413 -21.70 20.78 32.62
N ARG A 414 -22.46 21.88 32.46
CA ARG A 414 -23.91 21.90 32.73
C ARG A 414 -24.73 21.26 31.60
N THR A 415 -24.13 20.98 30.45
CA THR A 415 -24.83 20.32 29.32
C THR A 415 -25.28 18.91 29.72
N LEU A 416 -24.41 18.14 30.37
CA LEU A 416 -24.75 16.79 30.84
C LEU A 416 -25.83 16.83 31.93
N GLU A 417 -25.76 17.80 32.85
CA GLU A 417 -26.77 18.01 33.90
C GLU A 417 -28.14 18.37 33.29
N ARG A 418 -28.19 19.27 32.30
CA ARG A 418 -29.42 19.63 31.58
C ARG A 418 -30.02 18.44 30.84
N ILE A 419 -29.20 17.65 30.15
CA ILE A 419 -29.63 16.43 29.48
C ILE A 419 -30.18 15.42 30.50
N ALA A 420 -29.47 15.19 31.60
CA ALA A 420 -29.89 14.29 32.68
C ALA A 420 -31.21 14.74 33.33
N GLN A 421 -31.39 16.03 33.60
CA GLN A 421 -32.65 16.58 34.12
C GLN A 421 -33.80 16.43 33.12
N ARG A 422 -33.61 16.77 31.83
CA ARG A 422 -34.63 16.63 30.77
C ARG A 422 -35.05 15.18 30.58
N THR A 423 -34.09 14.27 30.56
CA THR A 423 -34.32 12.85 30.23
C THR A 423 -34.59 11.96 31.45
N LYS A 424 -34.30 12.41 32.68
CA LYS A 424 -34.27 11.60 33.91
C LYS A 424 -33.15 10.54 33.94
N ALA A 425 -32.12 10.71 33.10
CA ALA A 425 -30.88 9.94 33.19
C ALA A 425 -30.03 10.38 34.40
N ARG A 426 -28.97 9.63 34.70
CA ARG A 426 -28.00 9.92 35.76
C ARG A 426 -26.68 10.36 35.14
N ALA A 427 -26.27 11.60 35.38
CA ALA A 427 -24.94 12.10 35.04
C ALA A 427 -23.95 11.78 36.17
N SER A 428 -22.75 11.30 35.82
CA SER A 428 -21.63 11.11 36.76
C SER A 428 -20.32 11.24 36.00
N GLY A 429 -19.57 12.33 36.25
CA GLY A 429 -18.37 12.65 35.46
C GLY A 429 -18.71 12.87 33.99
N ASP A 430 -18.00 12.16 33.12
CA ASP A 430 -18.21 12.09 31.66
C ASP A 430 -19.35 11.13 31.24
N THR A 431 -19.97 10.42 32.19
CA THR A 431 -20.86 9.30 31.87
C THR A 431 -22.33 9.65 32.12
N LEU A 432 -23.17 9.45 31.09
CA LEU A 432 -24.63 9.57 31.14
C LEU A 432 -25.26 8.17 31.16
N THR A 433 -25.78 7.75 32.31
CA THR A 433 -26.41 6.44 32.50
C THR A 433 -27.93 6.52 32.48
N PHE A 434 -28.56 5.73 31.62
CA PHE A 434 -29.99 5.49 31.58
C PHE A 434 -30.32 4.18 32.32
N PRO A 435 -30.76 4.23 33.60
CA PRO A 435 -31.11 3.04 34.36
C PRO A 435 -32.40 2.38 33.83
N ARG A 436 -32.77 1.21 34.37
CA ARG A 436 -34.09 0.59 34.16
C ARG A 436 -35.20 1.63 34.38
N GLY A 437 -36.00 1.89 33.33
CA GLY A 437 -36.95 3.00 33.31
C GLY A 437 -37.55 3.23 31.93
N ARG A 438 -38.45 4.21 31.83
CA ARG A 438 -39.06 4.66 30.57
C ARG A 438 -38.65 6.09 30.29
N PHE A 439 -38.08 6.32 29.12
CA PHE A 439 -37.49 7.58 28.66
C PHE A 439 -38.23 8.03 27.41
N LYS A 440 -39.03 9.09 27.54
CA LYS A 440 -39.70 9.70 26.38
C LYS A 440 -38.78 10.73 25.75
N ILE A 441 -38.56 10.61 24.45
CA ILE A 441 -37.72 11.51 23.65
C ILE A 441 -38.65 12.29 22.71
N GLU A 442 -39.21 13.40 23.22
CA GLU A 442 -40.20 14.24 22.52
C GLU A 442 -39.54 15.31 21.62
N GLU A 443 -38.24 15.54 21.83
CA GLU A 443 -37.36 16.43 21.05
C GLU A 443 -36.07 15.67 20.71
N ASP A 444 -35.33 16.13 19.69
CA ASP A 444 -34.04 15.53 19.35
C ASP A 444 -33.07 15.56 20.56
N LEU A 445 -32.35 14.45 20.73
CA LEU A 445 -31.42 14.24 21.84
C LEU A 445 -30.02 13.97 21.28
N THR A 446 -29.24 15.02 21.12
CA THR A 446 -27.81 14.93 20.83
C THR A 446 -27.03 14.94 22.15
N ILE A 447 -26.26 13.89 22.40
CA ILE A 447 -25.22 13.85 23.44
C ILE A 447 -23.90 14.27 22.75
N PRO A 448 -23.24 15.33 23.22
CA PRO A 448 -22.05 15.88 22.56
C PRO A 448 -20.80 15.01 22.77
N TYR A 449 -19.72 15.39 22.09
CA TYR A 449 -18.42 14.73 22.20
C TYR A 449 -17.83 14.77 23.61
N GLY A 450 -17.03 13.75 23.94
CA GLY A 450 -16.36 13.59 25.23
C GLY A 450 -17.19 12.90 26.32
N TYR A 451 -18.41 12.44 26.01
CA TYR A 451 -19.29 11.78 26.97
C TYR A 451 -19.59 10.32 26.59
N VAL A 452 -19.66 9.45 27.61
CA VAL A 452 -20.04 8.04 27.47
C VAL A 452 -21.53 7.87 27.77
N VAL A 453 -22.28 7.22 26.88
CA VAL A 453 -23.69 6.88 27.11
C VAL A 453 -23.82 5.41 27.50
N VAL A 454 -24.41 5.15 28.67
CA VAL A 454 -24.66 3.79 29.16
C VAL A 454 -26.16 3.54 29.26
N LEU A 455 -26.66 2.53 28.54
CA LEU A 455 -28.06 2.06 28.66
C LEU A 455 -28.07 0.75 29.46
N GLU A 456 -28.61 0.79 30.68
CA GLU A 456 -28.70 -0.39 31.55
C GLU A 456 -29.93 -1.25 31.24
N GLN A 457 -29.83 -2.57 31.46
CA GLN A 457 -30.90 -3.55 31.23
C GLN A 457 -32.29 -3.08 31.69
N GLY A 458 -33.28 -3.19 30.79
CA GLY A 458 -34.65 -2.75 31.03
C GLY A 458 -34.89 -1.24 30.92
N ALA A 459 -33.92 -0.45 30.43
CA ALA A 459 -34.17 0.89 29.89
C ALA A 459 -35.08 0.80 28.65
N ARG A 460 -36.00 1.76 28.50
CA ARG A 460 -36.98 1.81 27.41
C ARG A 460 -37.09 3.22 26.84
N PHE A 461 -36.60 3.42 25.64
CA PHE A 461 -36.71 4.67 24.89
C PHE A 461 -37.98 4.64 24.03
N GLU A 462 -38.79 5.67 24.16
CA GLU A 462 -40.01 5.92 23.38
C GLU A 462 -39.80 7.25 22.64
N ILE A 463 -39.43 7.18 21.36
CA ILE A 463 -38.97 8.33 20.56
C ILE A 463 -40.12 8.88 19.71
N ALA A 464 -40.39 10.18 19.80
CA ALA A 464 -41.48 10.81 19.07
C ALA A 464 -41.26 10.81 17.54
N PRO A 465 -42.33 10.90 16.73
CA PRO A 465 -42.23 10.82 15.27
C PRO A 465 -41.21 11.80 14.68
N GLY A 466 -40.34 11.27 13.82
CA GLY A 466 -39.24 12.02 13.19
C GLY A 466 -38.16 12.60 14.14
N ARG A 467 -38.19 12.30 15.45
CA ARG A 467 -37.12 12.68 16.39
C ARG A 467 -36.00 11.64 16.39
N SER A 468 -34.79 12.08 16.73
CA SER A 468 -33.58 11.23 16.75
C SER A 468 -32.82 11.32 18.07
N VAL A 469 -32.06 10.25 18.37
CA VAL A 469 -31.07 10.22 19.43
C VAL A 469 -29.69 10.06 18.78
N ILE A 470 -28.79 11.02 19.01
CA ILE A 470 -27.44 11.03 18.44
C ILE A 470 -26.41 11.01 19.59
N VAL A 471 -25.56 10.00 19.64
CA VAL A 471 -24.46 9.89 20.60
C VAL A 471 -23.15 10.24 19.90
N GLN A 472 -22.56 11.40 20.18
CA GLN A 472 -21.28 11.80 19.56
C GLN A 472 -20.06 11.24 20.32
N GLY A 473 -20.11 9.96 20.72
CA GLY A 473 -19.11 9.35 21.60
C GLY A 473 -19.43 7.90 21.94
N PRO A 474 -18.74 7.28 22.92
CA PRO A 474 -18.91 5.86 23.23
C PRO A 474 -20.33 5.52 23.70
N LEU A 475 -20.92 4.50 23.07
CA LEU A 475 -22.20 3.92 23.47
C LEU A 475 -21.98 2.53 24.06
N VAL A 476 -22.54 2.29 25.25
CA VAL A 476 -22.52 0.99 25.94
C VAL A 476 -23.94 0.58 26.30
N VAL A 477 -24.47 -0.48 25.67
CA VAL A 477 -25.80 -1.04 25.98
C VAL A 477 -25.61 -2.37 26.70
N ARG A 478 -26.16 -2.46 27.91
CA ARG A 478 -26.07 -3.62 28.82
C ARG A 478 -27.42 -4.31 28.97
N GLY A 479 -28.08 -4.57 27.85
CA GLY A 479 -29.25 -5.43 27.80
C GLY A 479 -28.87 -6.91 27.94
N THR A 480 -29.87 -7.77 28.06
CA THR A 480 -29.74 -9.23 27.99
C THR A 480 -31.00 -9.81 27.37
N ALA A 481 -30.96 -11.04 26.83
CA ALA A 481 -32.17 -11.71 26.33
C ALA A 481 -33.34 -11.79 27.36
N ARG A 482 -33.05 -11.74 28.66
CA ARG A 482 -34.06 -11.72 29.75
C ARG A 482 -34.53 -10.32 30.15
N ASN A 483 -33.64 -9.33 30.09
CA ASN A 483 -33.94 -7.93 30.39
C ASN A 483 -33.31 -7.03 29.31
N PRO A 484 -33.89 -7.01 28.09
CA PRO A 484 -33.32 -6.22 27.00
C PRO A 484 -33.50 -4.72 27.25
N VAL A 485 -32.71 -3.93 26.53
CA VAL A 485 -32.96 -2.49 26.35
C VAL A 485 -33.87 -2.32 25.14
N PHE A 486 -34.87 -1.45 25.22
CA PHE A 486 -35.82 -1.22 24.14
C PHE A 486 -35.66 0.19 23.55
N VAL A 487 -35.67 0.30 22.23
CA VAL A 487 -35.78 1.56 21.48
C VAL A 487 -36.93 1.43 20.48
N ARG A 488 -37.96 2.27 20.62
CA ARG A 488 -39.19 2.16 19.82
C ARG A 488 -39.87 3.52 19.61
N PRO A 489 -40.84 3.64 18.70
CA PRO A 489 -41.64 4.84 18.57
C PRO A 489 -42.45 5.12 19.84
N LEU A 490 -42.68 6.40 20.10
CA LEU A 490 -43.64 6.87 21.11
C LEU A 490 -45.08 6.68 20.62
N ASP A 491 -45.31 6.91 19.33
CA ASP A 491 -46.58 6.72 18.63
C ASP A 491 -46.48 5.47 17.75
N GLU A 492 -47.29 4.45 18.02
CA GLU A 492 -47.31 3.22 17.23
C GLU A 492 -47.70 3.50 15.76
N GLY A 493 -46.97 2.89 14.81
CA GLY A 493 -47.16 3.11 13.37
C GLY A 493 -46.63 4.44 12.82
N LYS A 494 -45.98 5.30 13.63
CA LYS A 494 -45.31 6.52 13.16
C LYS A 494 -43.80 6.43 13.45
N PRO A 495 -42.94 6.33 12.44
CA PRO A 495 -41.52 6.09 12.69
C PRO A 495 -40.84 7.27 13.39
N PHE A 496 -39.88 6.95 14.27
CA PHE A 496 -38.87 7.93 14.69
C PHE A 496 -37.83 8.12 13.56
N GLY A 497 -36.91 9.06 13.74
CA GLY A 497 -35.79 9.27 12.82
C GLY A 497 -34.75 8.15 12.96
N THR A 498 -33.64 8.44 13.65
CA THR A 498 -32.56 7.46 13.89
C THR A 498 -32.17 7.39 15.38
N PHE A 499 -31.63 6.25 15.80
CA PHE A 499 -30.78 6.13 16.99
C PHE A 499 -29.36 5.90 16.51
N ALA A 500 -28.51 6.94 16.54
CA ALA A 500 -27.19 6.91 15.92
C ALA A 500 -26.04 7.16 16.90
N VAL A 501 -24.89 6.58 16.58
CA VAL A 501 -23.57 6.92 17.13
C VAL A 501 -22.76 7.62 16.05
N LEU A 502 -22.13 8.74 16.39
CA LEU A 502 -21.22 9.48 15.53
C LEU A 502 -19.87 9.58 16.25
N GLY A 503 -18.93 8.72 15.85
CA GLY A 503 -17.58 8.67 16.38
C GLY A 503 -16.61 9.64 15.73
N ASP A 504 -15.35 9.45 16.08
CA ASP A 504 -14.17 10.28 15.77
C ASP A 504 -12.97 9.43 15.29
N GLY A 505 -13.21 8.18 14.89
CA GLY A 505 -12.17 7.19 14.60
C GLY A 505 -11.54 6.51 15.82
N THR A 506 -11.85 6.94 17.05
CA THR A 506 -11.37 6.32 18.31
C THR A 506 -12.50 5.72 19.16
N THR A 507 -13.71 6.23 18.98
CA THR A 507 -14.95 5.85 19.67
C THR A 507 -15.25 4.35 19.54
N ARG A 508 -15.67 3.73 20.66
CA ARG A 508 -16.12 2.33 20.68
C ARG A 508 -17.63 2.26 20.96
N CYS A 509 -18.33 1.48 20.15
CA CYS A 509 -19.75 1.16 20.33
C CYS A 509 -19.86 -0.32 20.75
N VAL A 510 -20.44 -0.59 21.92
CA VAL A 510 -20.59 -1.94 22.47
C VAL A 510 -22.03 -2.14 22.92
N VAL A 511 -22.77 -2.96 22.18
CA VAL A 511 -24.21 -3.16 22.36
C VAL A 511 -24.49 -4.63 22.63
N SER A 512 -25.13 -4.91 23.76
CA SER A 512 -25.67 -6.24 24.07
C SER A 512 -27.15 -6.16 24.41
N GLY A 513 -27.95 -7.09 23.88
CA GLY A 513 -29.37 -7.23 24.24
C GLY A 513 -30.25 -6.02 23.93
N LEU A 514 -30.02 -5.34 22.81
CA LEU A 514 -30.85 -4.24 22.32
C LEU A 514 -32.01 -4.78 21.46
N GLN A 515 -33.23 -4.29 21.69
CA GLN A 515 -34.37 -4.47 20.80
C GLN A 515 -34.80 -3.11 20.25
N LEU A 516 -34.48 -2.85 18.98
CA LEU A 516 -34.79 -1.61 18.28
C LEU A 516 -35.79 -1.88 17.15
N SER A 517 -36.87 -1.11 17.11
CA SER A 517 -37.96 -1.31 16.14
C SER A 517 -38.54 0.01 15.65
N GLY A 518 -38.96 0.13 14.39
CA GLY A 518 -39.82 1.24 13.95
C GLY A 518 -39.12 2.59 13.74
N GLY A 519 -37.81 2.60 13.48
CA GLY A 519 -37.12 3.81 13.02
C GLY A 519 -37.22 4.00 11.50
N SER A 520 -36.63 5.08 10.99
CA SER A 520 -36.47 5.34 9.56
C SER A 520 -35.01 5.70 9.30
N GLY A 521 -34.71 6.77 8.58
CA GLY A 521 -33.43 7.48 8.63
C GLY A 521 -33.62 8.89 9.15
N ALA A 522 -32.54 9.65 9.28
CA ALA A 522 -32.61 11.09 9.57
C ALA A 522 -31.42 11.86 8.98
N ARG A 523 -31.61 13.16 8.75
CA ARG A 523 -30.50 14.09 8.54
C ARG A 523 -30.42 15.05 9.73
N VAL A 524 -29.40 14.88 10.57
CA VAL A 524 -29.22 15.65 11.81
C VAL A 524 -27.88 16.39 11.75
N ASN A 525 -27.91 17.71 11.99
CA ASN A 525 -26.73 18.58 11.96
C ASN A 525 -25.86 18.45 10.68
N GLY A 526 -26.51 18.20 9.54
CA GLY A 526 -25.84 18.04 8.25
C GLY A 526 -25.38 16.62 7.91
N VAL A 527 -25.23 15.74 8.91
CA VAL A 527 -24.92 14.31 8.74
C VAL A 527 -26.19 13.55 8.36
N HIS A 528 -26.09 12.61 7.42
CA HIS A 528 -27.18 11.75 7.00
C HIS A 528 -26.98 10.32 7.53
N PHE A 529 -27.89 9.89 8.38
CA PHE A 529 -28.01 8.53 8.88
C PHE A 529 -29.15 7.86 8.11
N SER A 530 -28.82 6.95 7.22
CA SER A 530 -29.78 6.21 6.38
C SER A 530 -30.49 5.10 7.18
N GLY A 531 -29.85 4.58 8.23
CA GLY A 531 -30.38 3.53 9.11
C GLY A 531 -31.18 3.98 10.35
N ALA A 532 -32.12 3.11 10.74
CA ALA A 532 -32.92 3.25 11.97
C ALA A 532 -32.05 3.14 13.24
N PHE A 533 -31.05 2.25 13.19
CA PHE A 533 -29.84 2.32 14.00
C PHE A 533 -28.66 2.67 13.10
N ALA A 534 -27.76 3.55 13.53
CA ALA A 534 -26.57 3.89 12.75
C ALA A 534 -25.32 4.04 13.61
N VAL A 535 -24.16 3.64 13.10
CA VAL A 535 -22.86 3.85 13.76
C VAL A 535 -21.84 4.30 12.74
N HIS A 536 -21.45 5.57 12.77
CA HIS A 536 -20.51 6.16 11.81
C HIS A 536 -19.20 6.54 12.51
N TYR A 537 -18.06 6.28 11.87
CA TYR A 537 -16.70 6.65 12.31
C TYR A 537 -16.34 6.13 13.71
N ALA A 538 -16.80 4.94 14.08
CA ALA A 538 -16.34 4.26 15.30
C ALA A 538 -15.10 3.41 15.01
N ALA A 539 -14.12 3.35 15.92
CA ALA A 539 -12.98 2.44 15.80
C ALA A 539 -13.43 0.96 15.81
N ALA A 540 -14.41 0.65 16.66
CA ALA A 540 -14.96 -0.69 16.82
C ALA A 540 -16.44 -0.65 17.20
N THR A 541 -17.24 -1.44 16.50
CA THR A 541 -18.68 -1.66 16.73
C THR A 541 -18.94 -3.13 17.01
N ILE A 542 -19.26 -3.44 18.27
CA ILE A 542 -19.52 -4.80 18.74
C ILE A 542 -21.00 -4.90 19.09
N LEU A 543 -21.77 -5.69 18.35
CA LEU A 543 -23.20 -5.94 18.61
C LEU A 543 -23.41 -7.42 18.94
N THR A 544 -24.17 -7.72 20.00
CA THR A 544 -24.43 -9.08 20.50
C THR A 544 -25.87 -9.25 21.00
N ASP A 545 -26.54 -10.36 20.70
CA ASP A 545 -27.89 -10.67 21.19
C ASP A 545 -28.96 -9.57 20.87
N CYS A 546 -28.80 -8.81 19.78
CA CYS A 546 -29.72 -7.72 19.44
C CYS A 546 -30.78 -8.14 18.41
N VAL A 547 -31.93 -7.46 18.46
CA VAL A 547 -32.99 -7.53 17.44
C VAL A 547 -33.21 -6.15 16.87
N PHE A 548 -33.12 -6.02 15.55
CA PHE A 548 -33.47 -4.84 14.78
C PHE A 548 -34.67 -5.20 13.91
N SER A 549 -35.73 -4.39 13.92
CA SER A 549 -36.97 -4.71 13.20
C SER A 549 -37.70 -3.50 12.58
N SER A 550 -38.47 -3.74 11.52
CA SER A 550 -39.49 -2.81 11.00
C SER A 550 -38.93 -1.40 10.68
N SER A 551 -37.93 -1.30 9.80
CA SER A 551 -37.46 0.02 9.35
C SER A 551 -38.41 0.65 8.31
N HIS A 552 -38.50 1.97 8.35
CA HIS A 552 -39.21 2.79 7.36
C HIS A 552 -38.26 3.74 6.62
N GLY A 553 -36.95 3.49 6.70
CA GLY A 553 -35.89 4.25 6.02
C GLY A 553 -35.27 3.42 4.91
N ASP A 554 -34.13 3.87 4.43
CA ASP A 554 -33.33 3.12 3.47
C ASP A 554 -32.75 1.89 4.22
N ASP A 555 -32.02 2.09 5.32
CA ASP A 555 -31.47 0.97 6.09
C ASP A 555 -32.25 0.69 7.38
N LEU A 556 -32.20 -0.56 7.83
CA LEU A 556 -32.54 -0.93 9.20
C LEU A 556 -31.35 -0.70 10.14
N VAL A 557 -30.14 -1.10 9.72
CA VAL A 557 -28.88 -0.79 10.40
C VAL A 557 -27.84 -0.33 9.38
N ASN A 558 -27.17 0.79 9.65
CA ASN A 558 -26.09 1.31 8.79
C ASN A 558 -24.81 1.57 9.60
N ILE A 559 -23.71 0.91 9.25
CA ILE A 559 -22.41 1.12 9.90
C ILE A 559 -21.42 1.64 8.86
N LYS A 560 -20.73 2.74 9.19
CA LYS A 560 -19.79 3.42 8.28
C LYS A 560 -18.44 3.56 8.95
N ASP A 561 -17.41 3.00 8.32
CA ASP A 561 -16.01 2.93 8.74
C ASP A 561 -15.74 2.12 10.04
N GLY A 562 -14.53 1.56 10.12
CA GLY A 562 -13.99 0.92 11.33
C GLY A 562 -14.14 -0.60 11.37
N SER A 563 -13.97 -1.16 12.57
CA SER A 563 -14.08 -2.62 12.79
C SER A 563 -15.47 -3.04 13.30
N VAL A 564 -15.97 -4.19 12.84
CA VAL A 564 -17.28 -4.75 13.23
C VAL A 564 -17.19 -6.18 13.76
N GLU A 565 -17.91 -6.45 14.85
CA GLU A 565 -18.08 -7.78 15.43
C GLU A 565 -19.56 -7.97 15.75
N LEU A 566 -20.28 -8.61 14.82
CA LEU A 566 -21.73 -8.77 14.85
C LEU A 566 -22.08 -10.22 15.14
N ARG A 567 -22.66 -10.51 16.32
CA ARG A 567 -22.99 -11.89 16.71
C ARG A 567 -24.41 -12.07 17.20
N ASP A 568 -25.01 -13.19 16.81
CA ASP A 568 -26.30 -13.66 17.31
C ASP A 568 -27.41 -12.58 17.18
N LEU A 569 -27.39 -11.86 16.05
CA LEU A 569 -28.30 -10.77 15.75
C LEU A 569 -29.49 -11.25 14.91
N VAL A 570 -30.64 -10.61 15.09
CA VAL A 570 -31.81 -10.78 14.23
C VAL A 570 -32.13 -9.45 13.56
N PHE A 571 -32.20 -9.46 12.23
CA PHE A 571 -32.64 -8.34 11.39
C PHE A 571 -33.92 -8.74 10.67
N GLU A 572 -34.99 -7.95 10.82
CA GLU A 572 -36.30 -8.30 10.25
C GLU A 572 -37.14 -7.13 9.71
N ASP A 573 -37.85 -7.38 8.61
CA ASP A 573 -38.91 -6.51 8.07
C ASP A 573 -38.50 -5.04 7.76
N GLY A 574 -37.28 -4.83 7.27
CA GLY A 574 -36.84 -3.53 6.72
C GLY A 574 -37.47 -3.18 5.37
N SER A 575 -37.48 -1.89 5.03
CA SER A 575 -38.00 -1.38 3.74
C SER A 575 -37.04 -1.63 2.58
N VAL A 576 -35.78 -1.20 2.71
CA VAL A 576 -34.73 -1.47 1.73
C VAL A 576 -33.75 -2.47 2.37
N ASP A 577 -32.64 -2.03 2.93
CA ASP A 577 -31.56 -2.92 3.37
C ASP A 577 -31.65 -3.26 4.86
N LEU A 578 -31.46 -4.54 5.21
CA LEU A 578 -31.51 -5.00 6.61
C LEU A 578 -30.24 -4.63 7.39
N LEU A 579 -29.09 -4.64 6.72
CA LEU A 579 -27.80 -4.21 7.25
C LEU A 579 -26.93 -3.70 6.09
N ASP A 580 -26.48 -2.45 6.19
CA ASP A 580 -25.51 -1.84 5.27
C ASP A 580 -24.20 -1.56 6.02
N LEU A 581 -23.08 -1.96 5.41
CA LEU A 581 -21.71 -1.84 5.93
C LEU A 581 -20.79 -1.14 4.90
N ASP A 582 -20.61 0.17 5.05
CA ASP A 582 -19.62 0.94 4.28
C ASP A 582 -18.24 0.91 4.95
N ARG A 583 -17.19 0.59 4.17
CA ARG A 583 -15.76 0.71 4.55
C ARG A 583 -15.42 0.03 5.88
N CYS A 584 -16.19 -1.00 6.23
CA CYS A 584 -16.03 -1.76 7.46
C CYS A 584 -15.04 -2.92 7.28
N THR A 585 -14.43 -3.37 8.37
CA THR A 585 -13.67 -4.64 8.41
C THR A 585 -14.14 -5.50 9.58
N GLY A 586 -14.20 -6.82 9.44
CA GLY A 586 -14.50 -7.70 10.58
C GLY A 586 -15.44 -8.86 10.26
N SER A 587 -16.35 -9.18 11.18
CA SER A 587 -17.12 -10.44 11.15
C SER A 587 -18.59 -10.33 11.54
N ILE A 588 -19.38 -11.22 10.94
CA ILE A 588 -20.79 -11.50 11.20
C ILE A 588 -20.91 -13.01 11.48
N ALA A 589 -21.45 -13.40 12.63
CA ALA A 589 -21.56 -14.80 13.03
C ALA A 589 -22.89 -15.13 13.71
N GLY A 590 -23.55 -16.23 13.29
CA GLY A 590 -24.80 -16.68 13.93
C GLY A 590 -26.02 -15.78 13.69
N CYS A 591 -25.96 -14.87 12.71
CA CYS A 591 -27.00 -13.87 12.49
C CYS A 591 -28.15 -14.39 11.60
N ILE A 592 -29.34 -13.83 11.79
CA ILE A 592 -30.56 -14.17 11.04
C ILE A 592 -31.07 -12.91 10.34
N PHE A 593 -31.20 -12.99 9.02
CA PHE A 593 -31.77 -11.97 8.15
C PHE A 593 -33.04 -12.53 7.51
N ARG A 594 -34.20 -11.91 7.80
CA ARG A 594 -35.49 -12.36 7.27
C ARG A 594 -36.38 -11.18 6.89
N ASN A 595 -37.07 -11.26 5.75
CA ASN A 595 -38.01 -10.21 5.37
C ASN A 595 -39.36 -10.81 4.97
N GLY A 596 -40.41 -10.47 5.74
CA GLY A 596 -41.79 -10.86 5.49
C GLY A 596 -42.59 -9.80 4.73
N ARG A 597 -41.99 -8.64 4.44
CA ARG A 597 -42.66 -7.52 3.78
C ARG A 597 -42.77 -7.71 2.27
N LYS A 598 -43.97 -7.42 1.75
CA LYS A 598 -44.29 -7.49 0.31
C LYS A 598 -43.85 -6.25 -0.46
N ASP A 599 -43.56 -5.17 0.26
CA ASP A 599 -43.12 -3.87 -0.25
C ASP A 599 -41.62 -3.63 -0.05
N ALA A 600 -40.87 -4.61 0.45
CA ALA A 600 -39.43 -4.52 0.59
C ALA A 600 -38.71 -4.56 -0.77
N THR A 601 -37.63 -3.79 -0.91
CA THR A 601 -36.89 -3.65 -2.18
C THR A 601 -35.39 -3.84 -2.10
N GLY A 602 -34.81 -4.01 -0.91
CA GLY A 602 -33.37 -4.14 -0.70
C GLY A 602 -32.91 -5.53 -0.26
N ASP A 603 -31.71 -5.53 0.31
CA ASP A 603 -30.84 -6.67 0.54
C ASP A 603 -30.82 -7.10 2.01
N GLY A 604 -30.39 -8.34 2.25
CA GLY A 604 -30.16 -8.83 3.61
C GLY A 604 -28.90 -8.23 4.24
N LEU A 605 -27.85 -8.10 3.45
CA LEU A 605 -26.60 -7.46 3.81
C LEU A 605 -26.02 -6.77 2.57
N GLU A 606 -25.88 -5.45 2.59
CA GLU A 606 -25.05 -4.73 1.63
C GLU A 606 -23.67 -4.48 2.25
N VAL A 607 -22.60 -4.70 1.46
CA VAL A 607 -21.22 -4.34 1.82
C VAL A 607 -20.58 -3.50 0.73
N SER A 608 -20.10 -2.30 1.08
CA SER A 608 -19.52 -1.33 0.14
C SER A 608 -18.11 -0.91 0.59
N GLY A 609 -17.08 -1.16 -0.22
CA GLY A 609 -15.68 -0.89 0.14
C GLY A 609 -15.17 -1.64 1.39
N ALA A 610 -15.80 -2.76 1.77
CA ALA A 610 -15.60 -3.41 3.06
C ALA A 610 -14.91 -4.79 2.98
N ARG A 611 -14.32 -5.29 4.08
CA ARG A 611 -13.80 -6.66 4.20
C ARG A 611 -14.50 -7.43 5.33
N ILE A 612 -15.46 -8.30 4.98
CA ILE A 612 -16.33 -8.97 5.95
C ILE A 612 -16.23 -10.50 5.87
N LEU A 613 -16.09 -11.15 7.03
CA LEU A 613 -16.32 -12.58 7.22
C LEU A 613 -17.78 -12.81 7.64
N VAL A 614 -18.55 -13.55 6.85
CA VAL A 614 -19.89 -14.03 7.24
C VAL A 614 -19.81 -15.52 7.55
N SER A 615 -20.23 -15.91 8.74
CA SER A 615 -20.21 -17.29 9.20
C SER A 615 -21.54 -17.71 9.84
N HIS A 616 -21.94 -18.96 9.62
CA HIS A 616 -23.09 -19.59 10.30
C HIS A 616 -24.37 -18.74 10.36
N SER A 617 -24.61 -17.93 9.33
CA SER A 617 -25.72 -16.98 9.28
C SER A 617 -26.80 -17.46 8.30
N THR A 618 -28.04 -16.97 8.45
CA THR A 618 -29.18 -17.38 7.62
C THR A 618 -29.83 -16.17 6.95
N PHE A 619 -30.07 -16.25 5.64
CA PHE A 619 -30.72 -15.23 4.81
C PHE A 619 -31.97 -15.83 4.15
N THR A 620 -33.15 -15.35 4.52
CA THR A 620 -34.43 -15.94 4.10
C THR A 620 -35.42 -14.90 3.56
N ASN A 621 -35.95 -15.14 2.35
CA ASN A 621 -36.92 -14.27 1.66
C ASN A 621 -36.42 -12.83 1.37
N MET A 622 -35.13 -12.62 1.06
CA MET A 622 -34.68 -11.30 0.61
C MET A 622 -35.27 -10.93 -0.76
N ALA A 623 -35.81 -9.71 -0.84
CA ALA A 623 -36.54 -9.21 -2.01
C ALA A 623 -35.61 -8.92 -3.21
N ASN A 624 -34.39 -8.44 -2.94
CA ASN A 624 -33.38 -8.16 -3.95
C ASN A 624 -32.24 -9.19 -3.87
N ASP A 625 -31.24 -9.02 -3.01
CA ASP A 625 -30.10 -9.93 -2.84
C ASP A 625 -29.93 -10.37 -1.37
N GLY A 626 -29.52 -11.63 -1.14
CA GLY A 626 -29.24 -12.16 0.20
C GLY A 626 -28.07 -11.45 0.86
N ILE A 627 -26.93 -11.45 0.15
CA ILE A 627 -25.81 -10.53 0.36
C ILE A 627 -25.51 -9.85 -0.97
N SER A 628 -25.38 -8.52 -0.97
CA SER A 628 -24.78 -7.77 -2.07
C SER A 628 -23.42 -7.20 -1.68
N LEU A 629 -22.52 -7.11 -2.66
CA LEU A 629 -21.19 -6.55 -2.50
C LEU A 629 -20.95 -5.50 -3.57
N GLY A 630 -20.53 -4.31 -3.20
CA GLY A 630 -20.13 -3.24 -4.11
C GLY A 630 -18.76 -2.66 -3.80
N GLU A 631 -18.27 -1.84 -4.74
CA GLU A 631 -17.14 -0.92 -4.53
C GLU A 631 -15.84 -1.59 -4.05
N ALA A 632 -15.42 -2.65 -4.75
CA ALA A 632 -14.23 -3.46 -4.45
C ALA A 632 -14.24 -4.17 -3.08
N SER A 633 -15.42 -4.48 -2.54
CA SER A 633 -15.56 -5.23 -1.29
C SER A 633 -14.97 -6.65 -1.36
N GLN A 634 -14.56 -7.17 -0.21
CA GLN A 634 -14.01 -8.51 -0.02
C GLN A 634 -14.88 -9.27 0.99
N LEU A 635 -15.41 -10.43 0.60
CA LEU A 635 -16.31 -11.22 1.44
C LEU A 635 -15.83 -12.66 1.51
N LEU A 636 -15.85 -13.25 2.71
CA LEU A 636 -15.74 -14.69 2.90
C LEU A 636 -17.02 -15.20 3.57
N VAL A 637 -17.78 -16.06 2.89
CA VAL A 637 -19.03 -16.64 3.40
C VAL A 637 -18.83 -18.13 3.67
N ARG A 638 -19.02 -18.54 4.93
CA ARG A 638 -18.82 -19.93 5.37
C ARG A 638 -19.98 -20.48 6.20
N GLY A 639 -20.30 -21.76 6.01
CA GLY A 639 -21.22 -22.49 6.89
C GLY A 639 -22.63 -21.87 7.02
N SER A 640 -23.04 -21.04 6.07
CA SER A 640 -24.24 -20.20 6.11
C SER A 640 -25.33 -20.74 5.18
N ARG A 641 -26.56 -20.24 5.34
CA ARG A 641 -27.76 -20.77 4.67
C ARG A 641 -28.55 -19.67 3.96
N PHE A 642 -28.93 -19.91 2.72
CA PHE A 642 -29.66 -18.97 1.87
C PHE A 642 -30.93 -19.63 1.35
N GLU A 643 -32.10 -19.08 1.69
CA GLU A 643 -33.40 -19.68 1.39
C GLU A 643 -34.36 -18.69 0.71
N HIS A 644 -34.97 -19.11 -0.40
CA HIS A 644 -36.07 -18.36 -1.05
C HIS A 644 -35.74 -16.88 -1.39
N ASN A 645 -34.46 -16.51 -1.47
CA ASN A 645 -34.04 -15.17 -1.86
C ASN A 645 -34.16 -15.02 -3.39
N ARG A 646 -34.42 -13.80 -3.88
CA ARG A 646 -34.40 -13.54 -5.33
C ARG A 646 -33.00 -13.79 -5.91
N THR A 647 -31.97 -13.19 -5.32
CA THR A 647 -30.57 -13.60 -5.48
C THR A 647 -30.01 -14.03 -4.12
N ALA A 648 -29.18 -15.06 -4.02
CA ALA A 648 -28.53 -15.40 -2.75
C ALA A 648 -27.29 -14.53 -2.47
N ILE A 649 -26.35 -14.44 -3.44
CA ILE A 649 -25.16 -13.57 -3.34
C ILE A 649 -24.96 -12.83 -4.67
N ALA A 650 -24.85 -11.50 -4.62
CA ALA A 650 -24.61 -10.64 -5.78
C ALA A 650 -23.31 -9.83 -5.61
N ALA A 651 -22.24 -10.24 -6.30
CA ALA A 651 -20.98 -9.50 -6.33
C ALA A 651 -21.01 -8.44 -7.44
N LYS A 652 -20.71 -7.20 -7.10
CA LYS A 652 -20.78 -6.03 -7.98
C LYS A 652 -19.44 -5.29 -7.94
N ASP A 653 -19.11 -4.57 -9.01
CA ASP A 653 -18.16 -3.45 -8.94
C ASP A 653 -16.77 -3.79 -8.35
N LEU A 654 -15.99 -4.66 -9.03
CA LEU A 654 -14.70 -5.24 -8.58
C LEU A 654 -14.72 -6.06 -7.28
N SER A 655 -15.87 -6.26 -6.63
CA SER A 655 -15.93 -7.02 -5.39
C SER A 655 -15.55 -8.50 -5.60
N ILE A 656 -14.93 -9.10 -4.58
CA ILE A 656 -14.50 -10.50 -4.57
C ILE A 656 -15.18 -11.25 -3.44
N ALA A 657 -15.98 -12.26 -3.77
CA ALA A 657 -16.62 -13.15 -2.82
C ALA A 657 -15.95 -14.54 -2.82
N PHE A 658 -15.56 -15.04 -1.65
CA PHE A 658 -15.12 -16.41 -1.42
C PHE A 658 -16.25 -17.17 -0.71
N VAL A 659 -16.73 -18.27 -1.30
CA VAL A 659 -17.95 -18.94 -0.85
C VAL A 659 -17.73 -20.44 -0.65
N GLU A 660 -17.67 -20.90 0.61
CA GLU A 660 -17.33 -22.28 0.99
C GLU A 660 -18.28 -22.85 2.05
N GLY A 661 -18.78 -24.07 1.85
CA GLY A 661 -19.50 -24.84 2.86
C GLY A 661 -20.89 -24.30 3.20
N ASN A 662 -21.55 -23.61 2.27
CA ASN A 662 -22.88 -23.01 2.46
C ASN A 662 -23.97 -23.88 1.81
N THR A 663 -25.21 -23.73 2.29
CA THR A 663 -26.41 -24.37 1.71
C THR A 663 -27.30 -23.34 1.03
N PHE A 664 -27.57 -23.53 -0.25
CA PHE A 664 -28.47 -22.70 -1.07
C PHE A 664 -29.73 -23.49 -1.41
N LEU A 665 -30.87 -23.08 -0.85
CA LEU A 665 -32.17 -23.73 -1.01
C LEU A 665 -33.18 -22.80 -1.71
N ASP A 666 -33.74 -23.26 -2.83
CA ASP A 666 -34.90 -22.65 -3.49
C ASP A 666 -34.76 -21.13 -3.79
N ASN A 667 -33.54 -20.63 -4.01
CA ASN A 667 -33.28 -19.24 -4.39
C ASN A 667 -33.54 -19.05 -5.90
N GLY A 668 -33.92 -17.84 -6.32
CA GLY A 668 -34.10 -17.51 -7.74
C GLY A 668 -32.80 -17.62 -8.54
N ILE A 669 -31.78 -16.89 -8.09
CA ILE A 669 -30.40 -16.95 -8.57
C ILE A 669 -29.49 -17.22 -7.36
N VAL A 670 -28.52 -18.13 -7.45
CA VAL A 670 -27.56 -18.35 -6.36
C VAL A 670 -26.45 -17.29 -6.38
N PHE A 671 -25.67 -17.24 -7.46
CA PHE A 671 -24.62 -16.24 -7.64
C PHE A 671 -24.95 -15.30 -8.80
N SER A 672 -24.88 -13.99 -8.54
CA SER A 672 -24.81 -12.97 -9.59
C SER A 672 -23.46 -12.26 -9.51
N ALA A 673 -22.83 -12.00 -10.66
CA ALA A 673 -21.58 -11.27 -10.75
C ALA A 673 -21.60 -10.31 -11.94
N TYR A 674 -21.61 -8.99 -11.69
CA TYR A 674 -21.75 -7.99 -12.75
C TYR A 674 -21.11 -6.65 -12.38
N ARG A 675 -20.85 -5.79 -13.37
CA ARG A 675 -20.57 -4.37 -13.13
C ARG A 675 -21.90 -3.60 -13.04
N MET A 676 -22.19 -3.01 -11.89
CA MET A 676 -23.36 -2.15 -11.71
C MET A 676 -23.04 -0.70 -12.08
N LYS A 677 -22.00 -0.15 -11.46
CA LYS A 677 -21.58 1.22 -11.70
C LYS A 677 -20.56 1.23 -12.85
N PRO A 678 -20.67 2.10 -13.88
CA PRO A 678 -19.78 2.02 -15.05
C PRO A 678 -18.31 2.38 -14.84
N ILE A 679 -17.97 3.36 -13.99
CA ILE A 679 -17.98 3.16 -12.53
C ILE A 679 -16.83 2.15 -12.28
N TYR A 680 -16.99 1.14 -11.44
CA TYR A 680 -16.00 0.07 -11.23
C TYR A 680 -15.88 -0.92 -12.41
N GLY A 681 -15.06 -1.97 -12.27
CA GLY A 681 -14.99 -3.14 -13.18
C GLY A 681 -15.91 -4.31 -12.78
N GLY A 682 -15.79 -5.44 -13.49
CA GLY A 682 -16.56 -6.65 -13.18
C GLY A 682 -16.13 -7.33 -11.88
N ALA A 683 -17.06 -8.06 -11.27
CA ALA A 683 -16.88 -8.71 -9.97
C ALA A 683 -16.39 -10.17 -10.09
N GLN A 684 -15.91 -10.75 -8.98
CA GLN A 684 -15.46 -12.14 -8.94
C GLN A 684 -16.11 -12.92 -7.81
N VAL A 685 -16.54 -14.16 -8.10
CA VAL A 685 -17.01 -15.12 -7.10
C VAL A 685 -16.18 -16.40 -7.20
N MET A 686 -15.38 -16.65 -6.18
CA MET A 686 -14.61 -17.87 -5.98
C MET A 686 -15.47 -18.86 -5.18
N ARG A 687 -16.10 -19.82 -5.88
CA ARG A 687 -16.99 -20.81 -5.26
C ARG A 687 -16.26 -22.13 -5.03
N TYR A 688 -16.30 -22.60 -3.80
CA TYR A 688 -15.75 -23.89 -3.36
C TYR A 688 -16.88 -24.92 -3.25
N ALA A 689 -16.68 -26.01 -2.50
CA ALA A 689 -17.73 -26.97 -2.19
C ALA A 689 -18.90 -26.28 -1.43
N ASN A 690 -20.11 -26.35 -1.97
CA ASN A 690 -21.35 -25.86 -1.38
C ASN A 690 -22.50 -26.81 -1.76
N GLU A 691 -23.61 -26.75 -1.02
CA GLU A 691 -24.82 -27.52 -1.29
C GLU A 691 -25.85 -26.67 -2.05
N TYR A 692 -26.44 -27.22 -3.11
CA TYR A 692 -27.44 -26.55 -3.94
C TYR A 692 -28.68 -27.43 -4.07
N VAL A 693 -29.84 -26.93 -3.63
CA VAL A 693 -31.12 -27.64 -3.68
C VAL A 693 -32.20 -26.73 -4.24
N GLY A 694 -32.89 -27.16 -5.30
CA GLY A 694 -34.11 -26.51 -5.83
C GLY A 694 -33.99 -25.08 -6.37
N ASN A 695 -32.80 -24.47 -6.37
CA ASN A 695 -32.58 -23.12 -6.90
C ASN A 695 -32.94 -23.00 -8.40
N GLY A 696 -33.49 -21.86 -8.81
CA GLY A 696 -33.91 -21.61 -10.20
C GLY A 696 -32.74 -21.48 -11.18
N LYS A 697 -31.67 -20.78 -10.77
CA LYS A 697 -30.43 -20.61 -11.54
C LYS A 697 -29.23 -20.56 -10.59
N GLU A 698 -28.17 -21.31 -10.87
CA GLU A 698 -26.98 -21.24 -10.02
C GLU A 698 -26.15 -19.96 -10.25
N GLN A 699 -26.05 -19.48 -11.49
CA GLN A 699 -25.07 -18.46 -11.88
C GLN A 699 -25.63 -17.47 -12.92
N GLU A 700 -25.45 -16.18 -12.67
CA GLU A 700 -25.64 -15.09 -13.62
C GLU A 700 -24.39 -14.22 -13.65
N VAL A 701 -23.87 -13.93 -14.83
CA VAL A 701 -22.59 -13.24 -14.99
C VAL A 701 -22.60 -12.37 -16.23
N ASP A 702 -22.08 -11.14 -16.12
CA ASP A 702 -21.88 -10.25 -17.26
C ASP A 702 -20.57 -10.56 -18.02
N ALA A 703 -20.27 -9.79 -19.07
CA ALA A 703 -19.08 -10.01 -19.89
C ALA A 703 -17.74 -9.57 -19.24
N LEU A 704 -17.78 -8.93 -18.06
CA LEU A 704 -16.61 -8.39 -17.37
C LEU A 704 -16.29 -9.12 -16.06
N SER A 705 -17.23 -9.92 -15.58
CA SER A 705 -17.22 -10.58 -14.28
C SER A 705 -16.96 -12.08 -14.43
N ALA A 706 -16.63 -12.74 -13.32
CA ALA A 706 -16.29 -14.17 -13.34
C ALA A 706 -16.81 -14.91 -12.11
N ILE A 707 -17.43 -16.07 -12.32
CA ILE A 707 -17.79 -17.01 -11.25
C ILE A 707 -16.97 -18.28 -11.48
N MET A 708 -15.97 -18.50 -10.64
CA MET A 708 -14.94 -19.51 -10.85
C MET A 708 -15.04 -20.61 -9.78
N PRO A 709 -15.16 -21.89 -10.16
CA PRO A 709 -15.00 -22.99 -9.23
C PRO A 709 -13.54 -23.08 -8.76
N GLN A 710 -13.34 -23.37 -7.47
CA GLN A 710 -12.03 -23.54 -6.86
C GLN A 710 -12.02 -24.81 -5.99
N GLU A 711 -10.88 -25.50 -5.90
CA GLU A 711 -10.80 -26.80 -5.18
C GLU A 711 -10.71 -26.64 -3.67
N GLN A 712 -9.87 -25.73 -3.18
CA GLN A 712 -9.61 -25.53 -1.74
C GLN A 712 -9.34 -24.06 -1.42
N LEU A 713 -9.94 -23.57 -0.33
CA LEU A 713 -9.74 -22.21 0.17
C LEU A 713 -8.28 -22.01 0.61
N GLU A 714 -7.60 -21.03 0.00
CA GLU A 714 -6.19 -20.76 0.29
C GLU A 714 -5.98 -20.17 1.70
N ALA A 715 -4.92 -20.60 2.40
CA ALA A 715 -4.58 -20.11 3.74
C ALA A 715 -4.40 -18.57 3.80
N LYS A 716 -3.90 -17.95 2.72
CA LYS A 716 -3.77 -16.49 2.61
C LYS A 716 -5.12 -15.75 2.70
N VAL A 717 -6.20 -16.39 2.21
CA VAL A 717 -7.55 -15.85 2.29
C VAL A 717 -8.07 -15.95 3.72
N LEU A 718 -7.97 -17.13 4.35
CA LEU A 718 -8.34 -17.31 5.77
C LEU A 718 -7.65 -16.28 6.67
N LYS A 719 -6.34 -16.06 6.47
CA LYS A 719 -5.56 -15.04 7.19
C LYS A 719 -6.09 -13.61 6.99
N ALA A 720 -6.44 -13.24 5.76
CA ALA A 720 -6.96 -11.90 5.46
C ALA A 720 -8.29 -11.59 6.15
N PHE A 721 -9.08 -12.62 6.47
CA PHE A 721 -10.35 -12.52 7.19
C PHE A 721 -10.24 -12.88 8.70
N GLY A 722 -9.03 -13.13 9.22
CA GLY A 722 -8.82 -13.49 10.64
C GLY A 722 -9.41 -14.85 11.02
N ALA A 723 -9.48 -15.79 10.08
CA ALA A 723 -10.16 -17.09 10.20
C ALA A 723 -9.20 -18.31 10.19
N GLU A 724 -7.98 -18.14 10.71
CA GLU A 724 -6.97 -19.22 10.89
C GLU A 724 -7.33 -20.20 12.01
#